data_AF-A0A194Q7R0-F1
#
_entry.id   AF-A0A194Q7R0-F1
#
_cell.length_a   1.000
_cell.length_b   1.000
_cell.length_c   1.000
_cell.angle_alpha   90.00
_cell.angle_beta   90.00
_cell.angle_gamma   90.00
#
_symmetry.space_group_name_H-M   'P 1'
#
loop_
_entity.id
_entity.type
_entity.pdbx_description
1 polymer ?
#
loop_
_entity_poly.entity_id
_entity_poly.type
_entity_poly.pdbx_seq_one_letter_code
_entity_poly.pdbx_strand_id
1 'polypeptide(L)'
;MAIPDYKLSTVLCGHSLDVRCVAITKESCILSGSRDRTAKLWHPEGVKDFVNVVTYKGHNNFVSCVCWFSPCEAFPDGLVITGSNDNTIIGYNLQDGTILLTLKGHENAVCSIATSRDSGILLSSSWDNTAKVWNINNIHSEPLTLKGHQAAVWAIVELGNGTYATASADKTIKLWKKDGSGISTLTGHTDCVRDLAVATAEVFLSCSNDATVRLWTNKGERLNTYYGHSNYIYSICINPGVPNSFTTCGEDGTVRLWSNGDCVREIHLPVQSVWSVTCLDNGDIVTGSSDGVIRVFTKDPARYADEATIKTFEEEVEKMQFAAKQEIGGYKLSDIPGPEVLLEAGKTDGQTKLVRRGTNVKCYSWSAAECTWNEVGDVMGAQPPTEGKTMYQGKEYDYVFSVDIKDGAPPIKLPFNKTEDPWVAAQAFIHKNDLPQVYLEQVANFIITNAKLNALPTPSNGFDQANLKAIYDKLKEFNGKAGDGNNSFTDEQLENIVKLGEMNGSFNPDTISLLKKMLEWPKEILFPVLDVTRLAIRRKEINSQIFDTTYGPNFVKYLLSLLNPDNLAANQMLAMRVLVNAFSDLAGEMLVLAARETLIHCIICLTHLNNNAQIAAASLLLNLSVALAQQPDIAELTDCIVHLLSRLTDNEAYFRGLVALGTLLAESPQKLPIQTKIVSNTQLHNRLKQDCNTTTSDANLKKISICSQEIIRLL
;
A
#
# COMPACT_ATOMS: atom_id res chain seq x y z
N MET A 1 35.73 -5.37 -19.79
CA MET A 1 36.11 -4.56 -18.61
C MET A 1 35.67 -5.33 -17.38
N ALA A 2 36.46 -5.32 -16.30
CA ALA A 2 36.02 -5.87 -15.02
C ALA A 2 34.76 -5.14 -14.55
N ILE A 3 33.80 -5.88 -14.02
CA ILE A 3 32.59 -5.32 -13.40
C ILE A 3 33.05 -4.50 -12.19
N PRO A 4 32.70 -3.21 -12.09
CA PRO A 4 33.08 -2.40 -10.94
C PRO A 4 32.48 -2.99 -9.65
N ASP A 5 33.32 -3.25 -8.65
CA ASP A 5 32.86 -3.74 -7.35
C ASP A 5 32.45 -2.56 -6.47
N TYR A 6 31.15 -2.27 -6.47
CA TYR A 6 30.57 -1.24 -5.62
C TYR A 6 30.40 -1.76 -4.18
N LYS A 7 30.93 -1.01 -3.22
CA LYS A 7 30.75 -1.26 -1.77
C LYS A 7 30.26 -0.01 -1.07
N LEU A 8 29.71 -0.20 0.13
CA LEU A 8 29.30 0.90 0.99
C LEU A 8 30.50 1.83 1.26
N SER A 9 30.30 3.12 1.00
CA SER A 9 31.26 4.20 1.24
C SER A 9 30.95 4.90 2.56
N THR A 10 29.72 5.40 2.69
CA THR A 10 29.25 6.10 3.89
C THR A 10 27.72 6.03 4.01
N VAL A 11 27.23 6.32 5.21
CA VAL A 11 25.82 6.33 5.59
C VAL A 11 25.50 7.69 6.19
N LEU A 12 24.51 8.39 5.63
CA LEU A 12 24.12 9.72 6.11
C LEU A 12 22.77 9.61 6.84
N CYS A 13 22.84 9.83 8.14
CA CYS A 13 21.68 9.86 9.03
C CYS A 13 21.33 11.31 9.37
N GLY A 14 20.05 11.68 9.23
CA GLY A 14 19.60 13.03 9.60
C GLY A 14 18.14 13.34 9.27
N HIS A 15 17.51 12.53 8.43
CA HIS A 15 16.06 12.55 8.25
C HIS A 15 15.38 11.61 9.25
N SER A 16 14.18 11.98 9.73
CA SER A 16 13.42 11.17 10.71
C SER A 16 12.39 10.25 10.08
N LEU A 17 12.17 10.36 8.77
CA LEU A 17 11.23 9.57 7.96
C LEU A 17 11.87 9.35 6.57
N ASP A 18 11.22 8.54 5.71
CA ASP A 18 11.72 8.15 4.39
C ASP A 18 12.38 9.28 3.61
N VAL A 19 13.54 9.00 3.00
CA VAL A 19 14.16 9.89 2.03
C VAL A 19 13.56 9.59 0.67
N ARG A 20 12.71 10.48 0.18
CA ARG A 20 11.92 10.29 -1.05
C ARG A 20 12.67 10.66 -2.32
N CYS A 21 13.65 11.56 -2.21
CA CYS A 21 14.42 12.02 -3.35
C CYS A 21 15.86 12.33 -2.94
N VAL A 22 16.79 12.06 -3.86
CA VAL A 22 18.19 12.49 -3.80
C VAL A 22 18.59 13.15 -5.12
N ALA A 23 19.44 14.17 -5.05
CA ALA A 23 20.00 14.85 -6.20
C ALA A 23 21.43 15.33 -5.89
N ILE A 24 22.11 15.89 -6.88
CA ILE A 24 23.47 16.42 -6.72
C ILE A 24 23.55 17.88 -7.12
N THR A 25 24.47 18.62 -6.51
CA THR A 25 24.88 19.94 -6.98
C THR A 25 26.08 19.83 -7.92
N LYS A 26 26.46 20.93 -8.58
CA LYS A 26 27.68 20.98 -9.42
C LYS A 26 28.99 20.75 -8.64
N GLU A 27 28.97 20.93 -7.33
CA GLU A 27 30.14 20.75 -6.46
C GLU A 27 30.15 19.35 -5.81
N SER A 28 29.43 18.40 -6.40
CA SER A 28 29.28 17.03 -5.86
C SER A 28 28.72 16.98 -4.43
N CYS A 29 27.99 18.02 -3.99
CA CYS A 29 27.20 17.93 -2.76
C CYS A 29 25.94 17.10 -3.03
N ILE A 30 25.48 16.37 -2.00
CA ILE A 30 24.24 15.60 -2.08
C ILE A 30 23.10 16.48 -1.54
N LEU A 31 21.99 16.50 -2.26
CA LEU A 31 20.71 17.02 -1.80
C LEU A 31 19.78 15.85 -1.49
N SER A 32 19.01 15.95 -0.41
CA SER A 32 17.98 14.97 -0.08
C SER A 32 16.68 15.64 0.34
N GLY A 33 15.55 15.03 0.03
CA GLY A 33 14.23 15.45 0.51
C GLY A 33 13.46 14.30 1.14
N SER A 34 12.71 14.58 2.22
CA SER A 34 12.09 13.56 3.05
C SER A 34 10.62 13.84 3.38
N ARG A 35 9.94 12.75 3.76
CA ARG A 35 8.63 12.79 4.43
C ARG A 35 8.63 13.55 5.75
N ASP A 36 9.78 13.82 6.34
CA ASP A 36 9.88 14.69 7.51
C ASP A 36 9.65 16.18 7.22
N ARG A 37 9.32 16.52 5.97
CA ARG A 37 8.99 17.86 5.45
C ARG A 37 10.23 18.76 5.26
N THR A 38 11.42 18.17 5.32
CA THR A 38 12.67 18.89 5.13
C THR A 38 13.42 18.40 3.90
N ALA A 39 14.26 19.28 3.36
CA ALA A 39 15.35 18.90 2.49
C ALA A 39 16.69 19.26 3.15
N LYS A 40 17.77 18.61 2.74
CA LYS A 40 19.09 18.77 3.34
C LYS A 40 20.18 18.84 2.29
N LEU A 41 21.19 19.67 2.55
CA LEU A 41 22.45 19.71 1.82
C LEU A 41 23.53 18.98 2.62
N TRP A 42 24.19 18.04 1.96
CA TRP A 42 25.29 17.27 2.49
C TRP A 42 26.56 17.63 1.72
N HIS A 43 27.47 18.31 2.39
CA HIS A 43 28.74 18.73 1.80
C HIS A 43 29.79 17.62 1.99
N PRO A 44 30.59 17.29 0.96
CA PRO A 44 31.66 16.32 1.11
C PRO A 44 32.71 16.84 2.10
N GLU A 45 33.14 15.99 3.02
CA GLU A 45 34.20 16.28 3.99
C GLU A 45 35.24 15.15 3.97
N GLY A 46 36.50 15.49 3.71
CA GLY A 46 37.57 14.52 3.59
C GLY A 46 37.46 13.66 2.32
N VAL A 47 37.74 12.35 2.46
CA VAL A 47 37.89 11.43 1.32
C VAL A 47 36.56 10.78 0.91
N LYS A 48 35.67 10.51 1.87
CA LYS A 48 34.45 9.71 1.64
C LYS A 48 33.22 10.19 2.42
N ASP A 49 33.40 11.05 3.42
CA ASP A 49 32.34 11.43 4.34
C ASP A 49 31.57 12.65 3.83
N PHE A 50 30.37 12.83 4.35
CA PHE A 50 29.57 14.02 4.09
C PHE A 50 28.95 14.51 5.39
N VAL A 51 28.82 15.83 5.51
CA VAL A 51 28.19 16.47 6.67
C VAL A 51 26.99 17.29 6.24
N ASN A 52 25.92 17.23 7.03
CA ASN A 52 24.77 18.08 6.80
C ASN A 52 25.13 19.52 7.16
N VAL A 53 25.18 20.40 6.16
CA VAL A 53 25.53 21.82 6.34
C VAL A 53 24.31 22.73 6.36
N VAL A 54 23.22 22.34 5.68
CA VAL A 54 21.98 23.12 5.62
C VAL A 54 20.76 22.20 5.70
N THR A 55 19.72 22.64 6.42
CA THR A 55 18.39 22.01 6.42
C THR A 55 17.37 23.02 5.91
N TYR A 56 16.84 22.77 4.72
CA TYR A 56 15.79 23.57 4.09
C TYR A 56 14.43 23.20 4.67
N LYS A 57 13.72 24.22 5.17
CA LYS A 57 12.40 24.10 5.81
C LYS A 57 11.44 25.10 5.17
N GLY A 58 10.14 24.78 5.20
CA GLY A 58 9.10 25.70 4.72
C GLY A 58 7.86 24.98 4.22
N HIS A 59 8.01 23.74 3.74
CA HIS A 59 6.89 22.91 3.33
C HIS A 59 6.01 22.48 4.52
N ASN A 60 4.71 22.37 4.26
CA ASN A 60 3.72 21.92 5.25
C ASN A 60 3.51 20.39 5.18
N ASN A 61 4.04 19.74 4.15
CA ASN A 61 3.93 18.31 3.92
C ASN A 61 5.22 17.75 3.28
N PHE A 62 5.21 16.47 2.91
CA PHE A 62 6.39 15.72 2.48
C PHE A 62 7.12 16.38 1.30
N VAL A 63 8.44 16.47 1.39
CA VAL A 63 9.26 16.84 0.23
C VAL A 63 9.41 15.61 -0.65
N SER A 64 8.84 15.68 -1.86
CA SER A 64 8.76 14.57 -2.81
C SER A 64 9.91 14.56 -3.81
N CYS A 65 10.43 15.74 -4.17
CA CYS A 65 11.48 15.92 -5.17
C CYS A 65 12.38 17.11 -4.80
N VAL A 66 13.65 17.02 -5.19
CA VAL A 66 14.66 18.06 -4.98
C VAL A 66 15.59 18.13 -6.18
N CYS A 67 16.03 19.33 -6.57
CA CYS A 67 17.08 19.49 -7.57
C CYS A 67 17.94 20.73 -7.30
N TRP A 68 19.15 20.73 -7.87
CA TRP A 68 19.96 21.94 -8.02
C TRP A 68 19.53 22.69 -9.29
N PHE A 69 19.12 23.95 -9.14
CA PHE A 69 18.82 24.85 -10.24
C PHE A 69 20.01 25.78 -10.47
N SER A 70 20.61 25.69 -11.66
CA SER A 70 21.80 26.47 -11.99
C SER A 70 21.52 27.98 -11.99
N PRO A 71 22.55 28.81 -11.75
CA PRO A 71 22.47 30.26 -11.90
C PRO A 71 21.71 30.74 -13.14
N CYS A 72 20.84 31.72 -12.95
CA CYS A 72 20.12 32.41 -14.01
C CYS A 72 20.07 33.91 -13.72
N GLU A 73 19.46 34.70 -14.61
CA GLU A 73 19.41 36.17 -14.49
C GLU A 73 18.78 36.63 -13.15
N ALA A 74 17.67 36.01 -12.75
CA ALA A 74 17.00 36.35 -11.49
C ALA A 74 17.71 35.81 -10.23
N PHE A 75 18.48 34.73 -10.36
CA PHE A 75 19.13 34.04 -9.24
C PHE A 75 20.59 33.70 -9.62
N PRO A 76 21.52 34.64 -9.48
CA PRO A 76 22.90 34.49 -9.96
C PRO A 76 23.71 33.44 -9.21
N ASP A 77 23.29 33.06 -8.00
CA ASP A 77 23.92 32.01 -7.20
C ASP A 77 23.27 30.63 -7.40
N GLY A 78 22.21 30.54 -8.21
CA GLY A 78 21.39 29.34 -8.33
C GLY A 78 20.46 29.12 -7.14
N LEU A 79 19.73 28.01 -7.15
CA LEU A 79 18.76 27.66 -6.10
C LEU A 79 18.77 26.16 -5.81
N VAL A 80 18.53 25.79 -4.56
CA VAL A 80 17.98 24.47 -4.25
C VAL A 80 16.48 24.54 -4.44
N ILE A 81 15.90 23.69 -5.28
CA ILE A 81 14.45 23.66 -5.53
C ILE A 81 13.87 22.39 -4.94
N THR A 82 12.77 22.51 -4.20
CA THR A 82 12.00 21.37 -3.69
C THR A 82 10.55 21.42 -4.17
N GLY A 83 9.98 20.27 -4.48
CA GLY A 83 8.55 20.08 -4.68
C GLY A 83 7.95 19.21 -3.58
N SER A 84 6.69 19.43 -3.26
CA SER A 84 6.06 18.84 -2.09
C SER A 84 4.63 18.34 -2.32
N ASN A 85 4.22 17.46 -1.41
CA ASN A 85 2.84 17.00 -1.27
C ASN A 85 1.88 18.11 -0.76
N ASP A 86 2.39 19.30 -0.44
CA ASP A 86 1.56 20.49 -0.19
C ASP A 86 1.24 21.32 -1.45
N ASN A 87 1.55 20.76 -2.63
CA ASN A 87 1.28 21.32 -3.96
C ASN A 87 2.16 22.52 -4.32
N THR A 88 3.14 22.88 -3.48
CA THR A 88 4.02 24.01 -3.72
C THR A 88 5.42 23.57 -4.17
N ILE A 89 6.10 24.49 -4.83
CA ILE A 89 7.52 24.39 -5.15
C ILE A 89 8.23 25.55 -4.45
N ILE A 90 9.30 25.28 -3.71
CA ILE A 90 10.06 26.29 -2.98
C ILE A 90 11.51 26.29 -3.47
N GLY A 91 12.06 27.48 -3.70
CA GLY A 91 13.46 27.69 -4.02
C GLY A 91 14.19 28.39 -2.88
N TYR A 92 15.36 27.86 -2.52
CA TYR A 92 16.17 28.32 -1.41
C TYR A 92 17.55 28.78 -1.85
N ASN A 93 18.11 29.73 -1.11
CA ASN A 93 19.54 29.99 -1.14
C ASN A 93 20.30 28.74 -0.68
N LEU A 94 21.38 28.39 -1.40
CA LEU A 94 22.17 27.18 -1.12
C LEU A 94 22.80 27.19 0.27
N GLN A 95 23.32 28.33 0.74
CA GLN A 95 24.21 28.43 1.90
C GLN A 95 23.47 28.54 3.24
N ASP A 96 22.37 29.28 3.29
CA ASP A 96 21.65 29.57 4.54
C ASP A 96 20.23 29.01 4.57
N GLY A 97 19.74 28.47 3.45
CA GLY A 97 18.41 27.90 3.33
C GLY A 97 17.28 28.92 3.40
N THR A 98 17.57 30.20 3.21
CA THR A 98 16.55 31.24 3.08
C THR A 98 15.64 30.96 1.87
N ILE A 99 14.32 31.09 2.06
CA ILE A 99 13.35 30.94 0.97
C ILE A 99 13.44 32.17 0.07
N LEU A 100 13.84 31.96 -1.18
CA LEU A 100 13.96 33.00 -2.20
C LEU A 100 12.80 32.98 -3.20
N LEU A 101 12.15 31.83 -3.36
CA LEU A 101 11.09 31.63 -4.33
C LEU A 101 10.02 30.68 -3.78
N THR A 102 8.74 30.99 -4.01
CA THR A 102 7.63 30.05 -3.80
C THR A 102 6.73 30.07 -5.03
N LEU A 103 6.64 28.95 -5.75
CA LEU A 103 5.75 28.79 -6.89
C LEU A 103 4.49 28.04 -6.47
N LYS A 104 3.33 28.60 -6.81
CA LYS A 104 2.01 28.02 -6.61
C LYS A 104 1.32 27.92 -7.97
N GLY A 105 0.68 26.80 -8.24
CA GLY A 105 -0.05 26.61 -9.50
C GLY A 105 -0.43 25.18 -9.81
N HIS A 106 0.20 24.18 -9.18
CA HIS A 106 -0.31 22.81 -9.17
C HIS A 106 -1.47 22.67 -8.18
N GLU A 107 -2.44 21.83 -8.53
CA GLU A 107 -3.65 21.60 -7.71
C GLU A 107 -3.50 20.40 -6.76
N ASN A 108 -2.45 19.60 -6.96
CA ASN A 108 -2.15 18.42 -6.15
C ASN A 108 -0.63 18.24 -6.03
N ALA A 109 -0.20 17.19 -5.30
CA ALA A 109 1.18 16.92 -4.94
C ALA A 109 2.13 17.03 -6.13
N VAL A 110 3.20 17.82 -5.97
CA VAL A 110 4.29 17.88 -6.95
C VAL A 110 5.06 16.56 -6.86
N CYS A 111 5.35 15.94 -8.00
CA CYS A 111 5.99 14.61 -8.06
C CYS A 111 7.46 14.67 -8.39
N SER A 112 7.81 15.49 -9.39
CA SER A 112 9.16 15.62 -9.90
C SER A 112 9.40 17.04 -10.36
N ILE A 113 10.67 17.43 -10.29
CA ILE A 113 11.19 18.70 -10.76
C ILE A 113 12.45 18.42 -11.57
N ALA A 114 12.57 19.08 -12.72
CA ALA A 114 13.74 18.99 -13.57
C ALA A 114 14.15 20.37 -14.09
N THR A 115 15.44 20.53 -14.40
CA THR A 115 15.96 21.74 -15.01
C THR A 115 15.89 21.65 -16.53
N SER A 116 15.53 22.76 -17.18
CA SER A 116 15.69 22.92 -18.63
C SER A 116 17.14 23.26 -18.99
N ARG A 117 17.54 23.03 -20.24
CA ARG A 117 18.78 23.59 -20.80
C ARG A 117 18.67 25.08 -21.11
N ASP A 118 17.44 25.58 -21.26
CA ASP A 118 17.19 27.01 -21.35
C ASP A 118 17.35 27.66 -19.97
N SER A 119 18.23 28.66 -19.88
CA SER A 119 18.50 29.37 -18.62
C SER A 119 17.22 29.97 -18.04
N GLY A 120 17.01 29.79 -16.74
CA GLY A 120 15.83 30.30 -16.06
C GLY A 120 14.55 29.49 -16.29
N ILE A 121 14.59 28.33 -16.94
CA ILE A 121 13.39 27.49 -17.13
C ILE A 121 13.40 26.26 -16.20
N LEU A 122 12.36 26.13 -15.38
CA LEU A 122 12.12 24.99 -14.48
C LEU A 122 10.96 24.15 -15.01
N LEU A 123 11.02 22.83 -14.84
CA LEU A 123 9.96 21.89 -15.17
C LEU A 123 9.43 21.24 -13.89
N SER A 124 8.12 21.03 -13.80
CA SER A 124 7.51 20.26 -12.71
C SER A 124 6.37 19.38 -13.20
N SER A 125 6.10 18.29 -12.48
CA SER A 125 4.97 17.40 -12.73
C SER A 125 4.19 17.12 -11.45
N SER A 126 2.92 16.71 -11.56
CA SER A 126 2.03 16.59 -10.39
C SER A 126 0.98 15.48 -10.50
N TRP A 127 0.43 15.10 -9.34
CA TRP A 127 -0.79 14.30 -9.21
C TRP A 127 -2.06 14.98 -9.75
N ASP A 128 -1.98 16.25 -10.17
CA ASP A 128 -3.08 16.95 -10.86
C ASP A 128 -3.20 16.57 -12.35
N ASN A 129 -2.48 15.53 -12.79
CA ASN A 129 -2.43 15.03 -14.16
C ASN A 129 -1.76 15.98 -15.16
N THR A 130 -1.07 17.02 -14.68
CA THR A 130 -0.37 17.99 -15.52
C THR A 130 1.12 18.07 -15.20
N ALA A 131 1.85 18.64 -16.16
CA ALA A 131 3.18 19.19 -15.91
C ALA A 131 3.21 20.67 -16.27
N LYS A 132 4.16 21.41 -15.71
CA LYS A 132 4.29 22.86 -15.87
C LYS A 132 5.72 23.24 -16.22
N VAL A 133 5.84 24.29 -17.02
CA VAL A 133 7.09 24.92 -17.44
C VAL A 133 7.08 26.35 -16.91
N TRP A 134 8.03 26.65 -16.03
CA TRP A 134 8.09 27.91 -15.30
C TRP A 134 9.24 28.77 -15.83
N ASN A 135 8.97 30.05 -16.08
CA ASN A 135 10.02 31.01 -16.35
C ASN A 135 10.43 31.71 -15.05
N ILE A 136 11.56 31.29 -14.50
CA ILE A 136 12.13 31.77 -13.25
C ILE A 136 12.75 33.16 -13.40
N ASN A 137 13.15 33.57 -14.62
CA ASN A 137 13.57 34.96 -14.87
C ASN A 137 12.38 35.92 -14.88
N ASN A 138 11.15 35.42 -15.00
CA ASN A 138 9.92 36.21 -14.89
C ASN A 138 8.84 35.44 -14.11
N ILE A 139 9.01 35.38 -12.79
CA ILE A 139 8.15 34.60 -11.88
C ILE A 139 6.67 35.02 -11.86
N HIS A 140 6.34 36.19 -12.40
CA HIS A 140 4.97 36.68 -12.52
C HIS A 140 4.28 36.21 -13.81
N SER A 141 5.02 35.62 -14.74
CA SER A 141 4.43 35.00 -15.92
C SER A 141 3.73 33.69 -15.57
N GLU A 142 2.54 33.48 -16.14
CA GLU A 142 1.80 32.23 -15.99
C GLU A 142 2.62 31.05 -16.55
N PRO A 143 2.74 29.93 -15.81
CA PRO A 143 3.48 28.77 -16.30
C PRO A 143 2.73 28.12 -17.46
N LEU A 144 3.49 27.73 -18.50
CA LEU A 144 2.94 26.89 -19.55
C LEU A 144 2.55 25.53 -18.95
N THR A 145 1.29 25.13 -19.14
CA THR A 145 0.76 23.88 -18.59
C THR A 145 0.62 22.83 -19.70
N LEU A 146 1.31 21.70 -19.52
CA LEU A 146 1.23 20.52 -20.38
C LEU A 146 0.08 19.62 -19.89
N LYS A 147 -1.06 19.67 -20.60
CA LYS A 147 -2.28 18.91 -20.27
C LYS A 147 -2.52 17.78 -21.27
N GLY A 148 -2.85 16.59 -20.79
CA GLY A 148 -3.30 15.49 -21.64
C GLY A 148 -3.16 14.08 -21.06
N HIS A 149 -2.41 13.89 -19.97
CA HIS A 149 -2.39 12.63 -19.22
C HIS A 149 -3.73 12.40 -18.50
N GLN A 150 -4.07 11.13 -18.26
CA GLN A 150 -5.34 10.73 -17.61
C GLN A 150 -5.17 10.40 -16.12
N ALA A 151 -3.93 10.40 -15.63
CA ALA A 151 -3.58 10.18 -14.24
C ALA A 151 -2.29 10.94 -13.90
N ALA A 152 -1.87 10.83 -12.64
CA ALA A 152 -0.71 11.53 -12.09
C ALA A 152 0.51 11.50 -13.01
N VAL A 153 1.18 12.64 -13.15
CA VAL A 153 2.43 12.76 -13.92
C VAL A 153 3.60 12.66 -12.97
N TRP A 154 4.26 11.51 -12.97
CA TRP A 154 5.31 11.18 -12.02
C TRP A 154 6.65 11.83 -12.33
N ALA A 155 6.99 12.00 -13.61
CA ALA A 155 8.26 12.61 -14.02
C ALA A 155 8.11 13.51 -15.24
N ILE A 156 9.01 14.48 -15.34
CA ILE A 156 9.19 15.36 -16.49
C ILE A 156 10.68 15.60 -16.73
N VAL A 157 11.10 15.59 -18.00
CA VAL A 157 12.48 15.93 -18.41
C VAL A 157 12.49 16.67 -19.76
N GLU A 158 13.57 17.40 -20.04
CA GLU A 158 13.87 17.91 -21.38
C GLU A 158 14.83 16.97 -22.14
N LEU A 159 14.31 16.30 -23.17
CA LEU A 159 15.08 15.41 -24.04
C LEU A 159 16.10 16.17 -24.88
N GLY A 160 17.19 15.53 -25.31
CA GLY A 160 18.30 16.17 -26.02
C GLY A 160 17.96 16.95 -27.31
N ASN A 161 16.82 16.69 -27.94
CA ASN A 161 16.32 17.44 -29.09
C ASN A 161 15.48 18.69 -28.70
N GLY A 162 15.41 19.04 -27.43
CA GLY A 162 14.65 20.19 -26.91
C GLY A 162 13.17 19.93 -26.69
N THR A 163 12.68 18.70 -26.85
CA THR A 163 11.29 18.34 -26.52
C THR A 163 11.16 18.01 -25.03
N TYR A 164 9.97 18.22 -24.46
CA TYR A 164 9.66 17.75 -23.12
C TYR A 164 9.07 16.34 -23.17
N ALA A 165 9.45 15.48 -22.22
CA ALA A 165 8.85 14.17 -22.02
C ALA A 165 8.23 14.10 -20.62
N THR A 166 7.00 13.60 -20.53
CA THR A 166 6.30 13.38 -19.26
C THR A 166 5.89 11.92 -19.11
N ALA A 167 6.13 11.34 -17.93
CA ALA A 167 5.79 9.96 -17.57
C ALA A 167 4.65 9.92 -16.55
N SER A 168 3.70 9.00 -16.71
CA SER A 168 2.46 9.01 -15.93
C SER A 168 2.02 7.64 -15.40
N ALA A 169 1.21 7.70 -14.34
CA ALA A 169 0.41 6.59 -13.82
C ALA A 169 -0.57 6.03 -14.85
N ASP A 170 -0.88 6.77 -15.92
CA ASP A 170 -1.69 6.27 -17.03
C ASP A 170 -0.95 5.30 -17.96
N LYS A 171 0.28 4.89 -17.57
CA LYS A 171 1.15 3.90 -18.24
C LYS A 171 1.76 4.42 -19.54
N THR A 172 1.61 5.70 -19.83
CA THR A 172 2.14 6.32 -21.05
C THR A 172 3.23 7.35 -20.76
N ILE A 173 4.01 7.65 -21.80
CA ILE A 173 4.90 8.81 -21.85
C ILE A 173 4.37 9.73 -22.94
N LYS A 174 4.30 11.05 -22.69
CA LYS A 174 3.92 12.02 -23.74
C LYS A 174 5.10 12.91 -24.09
N LEU A 175 5.27 13.17 -25.38
CA LEU A 175 6.26 14.10 -25.91
C LEU A 175 5.60 15.41 -26.29
N TRP A 176 6.25 16.53 -25.98
CA TRP A 176 5.74 17.88 -26.16
C TRP A 176 6.80 18.77 -26.79
N LYS A 177 6.37 19.72 -27.61
CA LYS A 177 7.22 20.84 -28.03
C LYS A 177 7.36 21.85 -26.89
N LYS A 178 8.34 22.76 -27.02
CA LYS A 178 8.58 23.85 -26.06
C LYS A 178 7.39 24.80 -25.88
N ASP A 179 6.53 24.92 -26.89
CA ASP A 179 5.27 25.71 -26.83
C ASP A 179 4.11 24.97 -26.14
N GLY A 180 4.34 23.72 -25.71
CA GLY A 180 3.36 22.87 -25.04
C GLY A 180 2.45 22.07 -25.96
N SER A 181 2.61 22.19 -27.29
CA SER A 181 1.88 21.33 -28.23
C SER A 181 2.34 19.88 -28.12
N GLY A 182 1.38 18.95 -28.08
CA GLY A 182 1.65 17.51 -28.05
C GLY A 182 2.25 17.00 -29.37
N ILE A 183 3.23 16.12 -29.28
CA ILE A 183 3.90 15.47 -30.42
C ILE A 183 3.40 14.03 -30.57
N SER A 184 3.56 13.22 -29.53
CA SER A 184 3.21 11.79 -29.55
C SER A 184 2.94 11.26 -28.15
N THR A 185 2.19 10.16 -28.07
CA THR A 185 2.00 9.38 -26.85
C THR A 185 2.66 8.02 -27.05
N LEU A 186 3.65 7.73 -26.23
CA LEU A 186 4.41 6.49 -26.26
C LEU A 186 3.74 5.50 -25.32
N THR A 187 3.44 4.33 -25.87
CA THR A 187 2.77 3.24 -25.15
C THR A 187 3.68 2.03 -25.04
N GLY A 188 3.34 1.17 -24.09
CA GLY A 188 3.85 -0.18 -24.03
C GLY A 188 4.31 -0.59 -22.65
N HIS A 189 4.68 0.34 -21.76
CA HIS A 189 4.72 0.01 -20.33
C HIS A 189 3.33 -0.48 -19.90
N THR A 190 3.28 -1.52 -19.07
CA THR A 190 2.01 -2.16 -18.68
C THR A 190 1.48 -1.68 -17.33
N ASP A 191 2.28 -0.85 -16.66
CA ASP A 191 1.97 -0.18 -15.39
C ASP A 191 2.59 1.23 -15.35
N CYS A 192 2.35 1.97 -14.27
CA CYS A 192 2.75 3.35 -14.05
C CYS A 192 4.21 3.60 -14.43
N VAL A 193 4.46 4.60 -15.28
CA VAL A 193 5.82 5.04 -15.59
C VAL A 193 6.26 6.02 -14.52
N ARG A 194 7.35 5.71 -13.82
CA ARG A 194 7.73 6.36 -12.56
C ARG A 194 8.80 7.43 -12.72
N ASP A 195 9.78 7.20 -13.59
CA ASP A 195 10.90 8.12 -13.76
C ASP A 195 11.45 8.10 -15.20
N LEU A 196 12.17 9.16 -15.56
CA LEU A 196 12.77 9.37 -16.87
C LEU A 196 14.22 9.83 -16.72
N ALA A 197 15.12 9.25 -17.51
CA ALA A 197 16.53 9.68 -17.55
C ALA A 197 16.99 9.94 -18.98
N VAL A 198 17.53 11.13 -19.24
CA VAL A 198 18.09 11.48 -20.55
C VAL A 198 19.47 10.84 -20.66
N ALA A 199 19.61 9.86 -21.55
CA ALA A 199 20.85 9.09 -21.69
C ALA A 199 21.84 9.75 -22.65
N THR A 200 21.37 10.20 -23.82
CA THR A 200 22.17 11.00 -24.77
C THR A 200 21.28 12.04 -25.45
N ALA A 201 21.82 12.74 -26.47
CA ALA A 201 21.02 13.68 -27.25
C ALA A 201 19.86 12.99 -28.02
N GLU A 202 20.05 11.71 -28.35
CA GLU A 202 19.19 10.91 -29.21
C GLU A 202 18.25 9.98 -28.47
N VAL A 203 18.59 9.59 -27.23
CA VAL A 203 17.85 8.56 -26.49
C VAL A 203 17.61 8.91 -25.02
N PHE A 204 16.54 8.35 -24.47
CA PHE A 204 16.20 8.44 -23.05
C PHE A 204 15.66 7.12 -22.53
N LEU A 205 15.68 6.97 -21.22
CA LEU A 205 15.23 5.80 -20.49
C LEU A 205 13.97 6.13 -19.69
N SER A 206 13.12 5.12 -19.51
CA SER A 206 11.99 5.18 -18.57
C SER A 206 11.96 3.94 -17.69
N CYS A 207 11.58 4.09 -16.43
CA CYS A 207 11.35 2.96 -15.52
C CYS A 207 9.89 2.93 -15.03
N SER A 208 9.38 1.75 -14.69
CA SER A 208 7.96 1.54 -14.40
C SER A 208 7.69 0.56 -13.26
N ASN A 209 6.48 0.63 -12.72
CA ASN A 209 5.91 -0.39 -11.85
C ASN A 209 5.72 -1.75 -12.55
N ASP A 210 5.89 -1.84 -13.88
CA ASP A 210 5.92 -3.13 -14.58
C ASP A 210 7.26 -3.90 -14.45
N ALA A 211 8.14 -3.42 -13.56
CA ALA A 211 9.47 -3.95 -13.30
C ALA A 211 10.43 -3.91 -14.51
N THR A 212 10.14 -3.09 -15.53
CA THR A 212 10.99 -2.91 -16.70
C THR A 212 11.55 -1.50 -16.81
N VAL A 213 12.73 -1.41 -17.44
CA VAL A 213 13.27 -0.17 -17.99
C VAL A 213 13.18 -0.22 -19.51
N ARG A 214 12.87 0.90 -20.16
CA ARG A 214 12.83 0.97 -21.62
C ARG A 214 13.73 2.07 -22.15
N LEU A 215 14.40 1.75 -23.25
CA LEU A 215 15.19 2.71 -24.02
C LEU A 215 14.37 3.19 -25.20
N TRP A 216 14.30 4.51 -25.36
CA TRP A 216 13.53 5.18 -26.41
C TRP A 216 14.42 6.12 -27.20
N THR A 217 14.15 6.27 -28.48
CA THR A 217 14.61 7.45 -29.23
C THR A 217 13.86 8.68 -28.77
N ASN A 218 14.45 9.85 -28.95
CA ASN A 218 13.84 11.15 -28.69
C ASN A 218 12.66 11.48 -29.64
N LYS A 219 12.34 10.59 -30.60
CA LYS A 219 11.15 10.61 -31.45
C LYS A 219 10.04 9.67 -30.97
N GLY A 220 10.34 8.83 -29.97
CA GLY A 220 9.37 7.92 -29.36
C GLY A 220 9.44 6.47 -29.81
N GLU A 221 10.46 6.07 -30.56
CA GLU A 221 10.63 4.67 -30.96
C GLU A 221 11.29 3.89 -29.83
N ARG A 222 10.71 2.76 -29.42
CA ARG A 222 11.32 1.89 -28.42
C ARG A 222 12.45 1.09 -29.03
N LEU A 223 13.67 1.30 -28.54
CA LEU A 223 14.87 0.58 -28.96
C LEU A 223 15.10 -0.70 -28.18
N ASN A 224 14.85 -0.68 -26.86
CA ASN A 224 15.11 -1.85 -26.01
C ASN A 224 14.20 -1.87 -24.77
N THR A 225 14.15 -3.03 -24.11
CA THR A 225 13.51 -3.24 -22.80
C THR A 225 14.43 -4.08 -21.93
N TYR A 226 14.78 -3.57 -20.76
CA TYR A 226 15.65 -4.21 -19.79
C TYR A 226 14.82 -4.83 -18.67
N TYR A 227 15.17 -6.06 -18.31
CA TYR A 227 14.52 -6.88 -17.30
C TYR A 227 15.53 -7.24 -16.22
N GLY A 228 15.12 -7.19 -14.96
CA GLY A 228 15.97 -7.64 -13.85
C GLY A 228 15.40 -7.35 -12.48
N HIS A 229 14.78 -6.19 -12.27
CA HIS A 229 14.04 -5.94 -11.04
C HIS A 229 12.90 -6.95 -10.87
N SER A 230 12.65 -7.38 -9.63
CA SER A 230 11.57 -8.32 -9.30
C SER A 230 10.28 -7.60 -8.88
N ASN A 231 10.34 -6.27 -8.73
CA ASN A 231 9.23 -5.44 -8.29
C ASN A 231 9.35 -4.02 -8.89
N TYR A 232 8.50 -3.10 -8.43
CA TYR A 232 8.37 -1.74 -8.94
C TYR A 232 9.70 -0.98 -8.96
N ILE A 233 10.00 -0.32 -10.08
CA ILE A 233 11.18 0.55 -10.20
C ILE A 233 10.73 1.99 -9.97
N TYR A 234 11.35 2.65 -9.00
CA TYR A 234 10.94 3.98 -8.54
C TYR A 234 11.75 5.12 -9.09
N SER A 235 13.03 4.90 -9.39
CA SER A 235 13.90 5.94 -9.91
C SER A 235 14.99 5.38 -10.82
N ILE A 236 15.44 6.21 -11.75
CA ILE A 236 16.48 5.91 -12.73
C ILE A 236 17.38 7.12 -12.95
N CYS A 237 18.69 6.92 -13.01
CA CYS A 237 19.65 7.96 -13.35
C CYS A 237 20.78 7.43 -14.22
N ILE A 238 21.41 8.32 -15.00
CA ILE A 238 22.64 7.99 -15.73
C ILE A 238 23.81 7.96 -14.74
N ASN A 239 24.72 7.00 -14.91
CA ASN A 239 25.95 6.97 -14.13
C ASN A 239 27.11 7.53 -15.00
N PRO A 240 27.60 8.75 -14.72
CA PRO A 240 28.62 9.39 -15.55
C PRO A 240 30.01 8.76 -15.36
N GLY A 241 30.26 8.11 -14.21
CA GLY A 241 31.56 7.49 -13.91
C GLY A 241 31.74 6.12 -14.55
N VAL A 242 30.71 5.52 -15.15
CA VAL A 242 30.81 4.25 -15.88
C VAL A 242 30.24 4.44 -17.30
N PRO A 243 31.02 4.21 -18.37
CA PRO A 243 30.57 4.45 -19.73
C PRO A 243 29.31 3.65 -20.09
N ASN A 244 28.38 4.31 -20.81
CA ASN A 244 27.12 3.71 -21.29
C ASN A 244 26.35 2.97 -20.20
N SER A 245 26.24 3.58 -19.03
CA SER A 245 25.62 2.94 -17.87
C SER A 245 24.58 3.84 -17.19
N PHE A 246 23.66 3.18 -16.51
CA PHE A 246 22.60 3.82 -15.74
C PHE A 246 22.31 2.98 -14.50
N THR A 247 21.74 3.63 -13.49
CA THR A 247 21.41 3.00 -12.21
C THR A 247 19.92 3.12 -11.96
N THR A 248 19.32 2.06 -11.41
CA THR A 248 17.90 2.00 -11.04
C THR A 248 17.73 1.54 -9.61
N CYS A 249 16.61 1.89 -8.99
CA CYS A 249 16.26 1.40 -7.65
C CYS A 249 14.74 1.17 -7.50
N GLY A 250 14.33 0.32 -6.55
CA GLY A 250 12.93 -0.10 -6.48
C GLY A 250 12.43 -0.68 -5.15
N GLU A 251 11.20 -1.17 -5.20
CA GLU A 251 10.46 -1.83 -4.08
C GLU A 251 11.03 -3.21 -3.72
N ASP A 252 11.91 -3.77 -4.54
CA ASP A 252 12.63 -5.02 -4.22
C ASP A 252 13.81 -4.81 -3.26
N GLY A 253 14.00 -3.59 -2.75
CA GLY A 253 15.10 -3.25 -1.86
C GLY A 253 16.46 -3.22 -2.56
N THR A 254 16.49 -3.20 -3.90
CA THR A 254 17.73 -3.26 -4.67
C THR A 254 18.04 -1.97 -5.40
N VAL A 255 19.34 -1.80 -5.64
CA VAL A 255 19.90 -0.84 -6.59
C VAL A 255 20.66 -1.63 -7.64
N ARG A 256 20.38 -1.37 -8.91
CA ARG A 256 20.97 -2.10 -10.03
C ARG A 256 21.72 -1.15 -10.95
N LEU A 257 22.96 -1.51 -11.27
CA LEU A 257 23.78 -0.85 -12.27
C LEU A 257 23.70 -1.64 -13.57
N TRP A 258 23.40 -0.93 -14.64
CA TRP A 258 23.24 -1.46 -15.98
C TRP A 258 24.33 -0.92 -16.88
N SER A 259 24.93 -1.76 -17.71
CA SER A 259 25.89 -1.31 -18.71
C SER A 259 25.72 -2.13 -19.98
N ASN A 260 25.67 -1.43 -21.13
CA ASN A 260 25.44 -2.05 -22.45
C ASN A 260 24.20 -2.96 -22.52
N GLY A 261 23.23 -2.71 -21.64
CA GLY A 261 21.95 -3.43 -21.59
C GLY A 261 21.90 -4.62 -20.64
N ASP A 262 23.00 -4.98 -20.02
CA ASP A 262 23.04 -6.01 -18.98
C ASP A 262 23.02 -5.38 -17.58
N CYS A 263 22.34 -6.04 -16.64
CA CYS A 263 22.49 -5.75 -15.22
C CYS A 263 23.87 -6.25 -14.77
N VAL A 264 24.85 -5.35 -14.70
CA VAL A 264 26.23 -5.69 -14.36
C VAL A 264 26.48 -5.74 -12.86
N ARG A 265 25.68 -5.04 -12.06
CA ARG A 265 25.75 -5.13 -10.60
C ARG A 265 24.38 -4.96 -9.96
N GLU A 266 24.16 -5.73 -8.90
CA GLU A 266 23.03 -5.61 -8.00
C GLU A 266 23.56 -5.38 -6.58
N ILE A 267 22.98 -4.40 -5.89
CA ILE A 267 23.29 -4.02 -4.51
C ILE A 267 21.99 -4.13 -3.73
N HIS A 268 21.96 -5.00 -2.74
CA HIS A 268 20.81 -5.13 -1.84
C HIS A 268 21.00 -4.19 -0.65
N LEU A 269 19.93 -3.52 -0.27
CA LEU A 269 19.89 -2.67 0.91
C LEU A 269 18.99 -3.32 1.98
N PRO A 270 19.25 -3.11 3.27
CA PRO A 270 18.46 -3.66 4.37
C PRO A 270 17.18 -2.82 4.60
N VAL A 271 16.43 -2.55 3.52
CA VAL A 271 15.25 -1.68 3.51
C VAL A 271 14.14 -2.30 2.69
N GLN A 272 12.90 -1.92 2.98
CA GLN A 272 11.76 -2.35 2.17
C GLN A 272 11.83 -1.75 0.76
N SER A 273 12.12 -0.46 0.67
CA SER A 273 12.07 0.27 -0.59
C SER A 273 13.25 1.21 -0.72
N VAL A 274 13.82 1.28 -1.91
CA VAL A 274 14.77 2.33 -2.30
C VAL A 274 14.03 3.30 -3.21
N TRP A 275 13.72 4.48 -2.69
CA TRP A 275 12.82 5.44 -3.34
C TRP A 275 13.46 6.21 -4.47
N SER A 276 14.74 6.56 -4.33
CA SER A 276 15.43 7.43 -5.27
C SER A 276 16.91 7.08 -5.37
N VAL A 277 17.46 7.23 -6.57
CA VAL A 277 18.87 7.02 -6.86
C VAL A 277 19.44 8.15 -7.71
N THR A 278 20.64 8.61 -7.37
CA THR A 278 21.43 9.53 -8.20
C THR A 278 22.89 9.07 -8.22
N CYS A 279 23.69 9.56 -9.16
CA CYS A 279 25.12 9.23 -9.24
C CYS A 279 25.94 10.52 -9.19
N LEU A 280 27.00 10.53 -8.37
CA LEU A 280 27.99 11.61 -8.37
C LEU A 280 28.85 11.55 -9.65
N ASP A 281 29.54 12.64 -9.97
CA ASP A 281 30.38 12.75 -11.17
C ASP A 281 31.50 11.68 -11.22
N ASN A 282 31.98 11.24 -10.05
CA ASN A 282 32.98 10.18 -9.92
C ASN A 282 32.39 8.76 -10.12
N GLY A 283 31.08 8.64 -10.30
CA GLY A 283 30.32 7.40 -10.49
C GLY A 283 29.79 6.75 -9.21
N ASP A 284 30.04 7.33 -8.04
CA ASP A 284 29.49 6.83 -6.78
C ASP A 284 27.96 6.95 -6.79
N ILE A 285 27.29 5.92 -6.29
CA ILE A 285 25.83 5.79 -6.31
C ILE A 285 25.27 6.24 -4.98
N VAL A 286 24.30 7.15 -4.99
CA VAL A 286 23.65 7.72 -3.81
C VAL A 286 22.19 7.31 -3.80
N THR A 287 21.69 6.83 -2.67
CA THR A 287 20.33 6.26 -2.55
C THR A 287 19.56 6.91 -1.41
N GLY A 288 18.28 7.25 -1.64
CA GLY A 288 17.32 7.58 -0.59
C GLY A 288 16.37 6.42 -0.33
N SER A 289 16.21 6.01 0.93
CA SER A 289 15.52 4.78 1.31
C SER A 289 14.38 4.98 2.32
N SER A 290 13.53 3.96 2.47
CA SER A 290 12.34 3.99 3.34
C SER A 290 12.62 4.07 4.83
N ASP A 291 13.85 3.76 5.26
CA ASP A 291 14.32 3.88 6.64
C ASP A 291 14.76 5.31 7.02
N GLY A 292 14.66 6.27 6.11
CA GLY A 292 15.09 7.65 6.34
C GLY A 292 16.59 7.87 6.22
N VAL A 293 17.33 6.88 5.69
CA VAL A 293 18.79 6.90 5.57
C VAL A 293 19.21 7.10 4.12
N ILE A 294 20.30 7.86 3.93
CA ILE A 294 20.98 7.97 2.64
C ILE A 294 22.21 7.08 2.68
N ARG A 295 22.45 6.31 1.61
CA ARG A 295 23.65 5.47 1.49
C ARG A 295 24.41 5.85 0.23
N VAL A 296 25.73 5.90 0.34
CA VAL A 296 26.63 6.13 -0.79
C VAL A 296 27.42 4.85 -1.04
N PHE A 297 27.42 4.37 -2.26
CA PHE A 297 28.20 3.21 -2.71
C PHE A 297 29.26 3.65 -3.71
N THR A 298 30.47 3.15 -3.56
CA THR A 298 31.61 3.53 -4.40
C THR A 298 32.27 2.30 -5.00
N LYS A 299 32.81 2.45 -6.21
CA LYS A 299 33.69 1.47 -6.86
C LYS A 299 35.17 1.67 -6.53
N ASP A 300 35.51 2.74 -5.82
CA ASP A 300 36.89 3.09 -5.49
C ASP A 300 37.26 2.55 -4.10
N PRO A 301 38.21 1.60 -4.01
CA PRO A 301 38.63 1.04 -2.73
C PRO A 301 39.12 2.07 -1.72
N ALA A 302 39.64 3.22 -2.15
CA ALA A 302 40.09 4.28 -1.26
C ALA A 302 38.94 4.96 -0.51
N ARG A 303 37.69 4.82 -1.00
CA ARG A 303 36.48 5.39 -0.40
C ARG A 303 35.61 4.35 0.31
N TYR A 304 36.02 3.09 0.39
CA TYR A 304 35.25 2.09 1.12
C TYR A 304 35.05 2.50 2.58
N ALA A 305 33.87 2.20 3.12
CA ALA A 305 33.64 2.19 4.56
C ALA A 305 34.64 1.24 5.23
N ASP A 306 34.89 1.42 6.52
CA ASP A 306 35.73 0.48 7.26
C ASP A 306 35.09 -0.92 7.27
N GLU A 307 35.91 -1.95 7.49
CA GLU A 307 35.46 -3.35 7.43
C GLU A 307 34.33 -3.66 8.40
N ALA A 308 34.30 -3.03 9.58
CA ALA A 308 33.24 -3.26 10.57
C ALA A 308 31.90 -2.68 10.09
N THR A 309 31.91 -1.48 9.51
CA THR A 309 30.72 -0.86 8.91
C THR A 309 30.19 -1.67 7.72
N ILE A 310 31.07 -2.10 6.81
CA ILE A 310 30.68 -2.94 5.66
C ILE A 310 30.06 -4.25 6.15
N LYS A 311 30.72 -4.93 7.09
CA LYS A 311 30.22 -6.19 7.64
C LYS A 311 28.87 -6.02 8.33
N THR A 312 28.68 -4.94 9.09
CA THR A 312 27.39 -4.66 9.74
C THR A 312 26.28 -4.48 8.71
N PHE A 313 26.54 -3.72 7.64
CA PHE A 313 25.60 -3.55 6.53
C PHE A 313 25.28 -4.88 5.84
N GLU A 314 26.30 -5.70 5.54
CA GLU A 314 26.12 -7.02 4.92
C GLU A 314 25.30 -7.95 5.82
N GLU A 315 25.55 -7.98 7.13
CA GLU A 315 24.75 -8.77 8.09
C GLU A 315 23.29 -8.30 8.16
N GLU A 316 23.02 -6.99 8.08
CA GLU A 316 21.65 -6.45 8.02
C GLU A 316 20.94 -6.85 6.74
N VAL A 317 21.64 -6.79 5.60
CA VAL A 317 21.13 -7.24 4.30
C VAL A 317 20.82 -8.73 4.34
N GLU A 318 21.74 -9.54 4.85
CA GLU A 318 21.54 -10.99 4.99
C GLU A 318 20.37 -11.32 5.91
N LYS A 319 20.22 -10.64 7.05
CA LYS A 319 19.07 -10.82 7.94
C LYS A 319 17.76 -10.52 7.21
N MET A 320 17.71 -9.44 6.44
CA MET A 320 16.51 -9.06 5.69
C MET A 320 16.21 -10.04 4.56
N GLN A 321 17.21 -10.46 3.79
CA GLN A 321 17.08 -11.46 2.74
C GLN A 321 16.72 -12.84 3.31
N PHE A 322 17.29 -13.23 4.44
CA PHE A 322 16.97 -14.49 5.12
C PHE A 322 15.54 -14.49 5.63
N ALA A 323 15.07 -13.37 6.21
CA ALA A 323 13.67 -13.18 6.57
C ALA A 323 12.73 -13.23 5.34
N ALA A 324 13.22 -12.82 4.16
CA ALA A 324 12.50 -12.95 2.89
C ALA A 324 12.53 -14.37 2.30
N LYS A 325 13.55 -15.19 2.61
CA LYS A 325 13.83 -16.53 2.01
C LYS A 325 13.31 -17.73 2.79
N GLN A 326 12.87 -17.60 4.05
CA GLN A 326 12.36 -18.75 4.81
C GLN A 326 11.04 -19.24 4.20
N GLU A 327 11.08 -20.15 3.21
CA GLU A 327 9.92 -20.85 2.65
C GLU A 327 10.19 -22.36 2.41
N ILE A 328 9.26 -23.23 2.81
CA ILE A 328 9.17 -24.65 2.42
C ILE A 328 7.87 -24.86 1.64
N GLY A 329 7.97 -25.44 0.43
CA GLY A 329 6.82 -25.77 -0.40
C GLY A 329 6.03 -24.56 -0.91
N GLY A 330 6.66 -23.38 -1.00
CA GLY A 330 5.99 -22.12 -1.33
C GLY A 330 5.26 -21.45 -0.16
N TYR A 331 5.50 -21.90 1.07
CA TYR A 331 4.98 -21.31 2.30
C TYR A 331 6.11 -20.93 3.24
N LYS A 332 6.01 -19.79 3.92
CA LYS A 332 7.01 -19.49 4.95
C LYS A 332 6.97 -20.54 6.05
N LEU A 333 8.13 -21.00 6.52
CA LEU A 333 8.21 -22.04 7.55
C LEU A 333 7.50 -21.62 8.86
N SER A 334 7.35 -20.31 9.06
CA SER A 334 6.58 -19.67 10.14
C SER A 334 5.07 -19.86 10.03
N ASP A 335 4.56 -20.11 8.82
CA ASP A 335 3.14 -20.09 8.49
C ASP A 335 2.52 -21.50 8.51
N ILE A 336 3.37 -22.54 8.61
CA ILE A 336 2.94 -23.93 8.74
C ILE A 336 2.77 -24.26 10.24
N PRO A 337 1.55 -24.58 10.70
CA PRO A 337 1.27 -24.82 12.11
C PRO A 337 1.98 -26.07 12.66
N GLY A 338 2.21 -26.11 13.97
CA GLY A 338 2.83 -27.24 14.66
C GLY A 338 1.85 -28.39 14.92
N PRO A 339 2.30 -29.47 15.61
CA PRO A 339 1.53 -30.68 15.86
C PRO A 339 0.21 -30.46 16.60
N GLU A 340 0.10 -29.33 17.32
CA GLU A 340 -1.09 -28.90 18.04
C GLU A 340 -2.33 -28.79 17.15
N VAL A 341 -2.18 -28.50 15.85
CA VAL A 341 -3.30 -28.40 14.90
C VAL A 341 -3.95 -29.76 14.59
N LEU A 342 -3.32 -30.87 14.96
CA LEU A 342 -3.92 -32.22 14.90
C LEU A 342 -4.81 -32.54 16.11
N LEU A 343 -4.82 -31.69 17.15
CA LEU A 343 -5.73 -31.85 18.29
C LEU A 343 -7.17 -31.48 17.93
N GLU A 344 -7.34 -30.68 16.87
CA GLU A 344 -8.65 -30.35 16.31
C GLU A 344 -9.08 -31.42 15.29
N ALA A 345 -10.21 -32.08 15.58
CA ALA A 345 -10.81 -33.06 14.71
C ALA A 345 -11.08 -32.47 13.31
N GLY A 346 -10.79 -33.25 12.26
CA GLY A 346 -11.09 -32.86 10.89
C GLY A 346 -12.60 -32.77 10.65
N LYS A 347 -12.98 -31.88 9.76
CA LYS A 347 -14.39 -31.57 9.46
C LYS A 347 -14.98 -32.48 8.39
N THR A 348 -14.13 -33.04 7.52
CA THR A 348 -14.53 -33.90 6.40
C THR A 348 -13.49 -35.01 6.20
N ASP A 349 -13.95 -36.20 5.82
CA ASP A 349 -13.06 -37.34 5.53
C ASP A 349 -12.09 -37.02 4.40
N GLY A 350 -10.82 -37.39 4.55
CA GLY A 350 -9.76 -37.05 3.59
C GLY A 350 -9.23 -35.61 3.67
N GLN A 351 -9.70 -34.78 4.62
CA GLN A 351 -9.15 -33.43 4.83
C GLN A 351 -7.66 -33.54 5.14
N THR A 352 -6.80 -32.77 4.45
CA THR A 352 -5.36 -32.77 4.72
C THR A 352 -4.90 -31.56 5.52
N LYS A 353 -3.84 -31.72 6.31
CA LYS A 353 -3.15 -30.68 7.07
C LYS A 353 -1.64 -30.87 6.97
N LEU A 354 -0.92 -29.78 6.70
CA LEU A 354 0.53 -29.73 6.78
C LEU A 354 0.95 -29.33 8.19
N VAL A 355 1.86 -30.11 8.78
CA VAL A 355 2.24 -29.98 10.18
C VAL A 355 3.75 -29.95 10.29
N ARG A 356 4.27 -28.90 10.93
CA ARG A 356 5.69 -28.71 11.18
C ARG A 356 6.16 -29.56 12.36
N ARG A 357 7.07 -30.51 12.11
CA ARG A 357 7.70 -31.38 13.11
C ARG A 357 9.20 -31.12 13.14
N GLY A 358 9.63 -30.14 13.94
CA GLY A 358 11.03 -29.71 13.97
C GLY A 358 11.44 -29.04 12.65
N THR A 359 12.44 -29.59 11.96
CA THR A 359 12.92 -29.09 10.66
C THR A 359 12.19 -29.68 9.45
N ASN A 360 11.26 -30.62 9.64
CA ASN A 360 10.55 -31.31 8.56
C ASN A 360 9.05 -30.93 8.57
N VAL A 361 8.41 -31.01 7.40
CA VAL A 361 6.96 -30.83 7.24
C VAL A 361 6.32 -32.15 6.82
N LYS A 362 5.31 -32.57 7.57
CA LYS A 362 4.56 -33.81 7.32
C LYS A 362 3.11 -33.51 6.96
N CYS A 363 2.56 -34.27 6.03
CA CYS A 363 1.14 -34.18 5.68
C CYS A 363 0.34 -35.23 6.45
N TYR A 364 -0.77 -34.82 7.04
CA TYR A 364 -1.74 -35.68 7.74
C TYR A 364 -3.10 -35.56 7.07
N SER A 365 -3.85 -36.66 6.99
CA SER A 365 -5.22 -36.72 6.47
C SER A 365 -6.17 -37.18 7.55
N TRP A 366 -7.34 -36.56 7.63
CA TRP A 366 -8.38 -36.94 8.57
C TRP A 366 -9.13 -38.18 8.10
N SER A 367 -9.23 -39.18 8.97
CA SER A 367 -10.12 -40.34 8.84
C SER A 367 -11.36 -40.11 9.68
N ALA A 368 -12.48 -39.81 9.04
CA ALA A 368 -13.77 -39.61 9.71
C ALA A 368 -14.36 -40.92 10.26
N ALA A 369 -13.99 -42.07 9.68
CA ALA A 369 -14.40 -43.38 10.17
C ALA A 369 -13.71 -43.73 11.50
N GLU A 370 -12.45 -43.34 11.67
CA GLU A 370 -11.66 -43.62 12.86
C GLU A 370 -11.60 -42.42 13.82
N CYS A 371 -12.11 -41.26 13.40
CA CYS A 371 -11.99 -39.97 14.09
C CYS A 371 -10.54 -39.63 14.47
N THR A 372 -9.57 -39.89 13.58
CA THR A 372 -8.15 -39.58 13.82
C THR A 372 -7.44 -39.02 12.60
N TRP A 373 -6.33 -38.32 12.84
CA TRP A 373 -5.42 -37.85 11.79
C TRP A 373 -4.35 -38.90 11.49
N ASN A 374 -4.35 -39.42 10.26
CA ASN A 374 -3.40 -40.41 9.78
C ASN A 374 -2.26 -39.72 9.01
N GLU A 375 -1.00 -40.07 9.30
CA GLU A 375 0.15 -39.52 8.61
C GLU A 375 0.21 -40.06 7.17
N VAL A 376 0.21 -39.15 6.19
CA VAL A 376 0.18 -39.49 4.76
C VAL A 376 1.59 -39.53 4.17
N GLY A 377 2.55 -38.81 4.75
CA GLY A 377 3.97 -38.89 4.39
C GLY A 377 4.76 -37.58 4.55
N ASP A 378 6.04 -37.64 4.19
CA ASP A 378 6.96 -36.49 4.21
C ASP A 378 6.76 -35.63 2.95
N VAL A 379 6.75 -34.31 3.14
CA VAL A 379 6.70 -33.35 2.02
C VAL A 379 8.14 -32.95 1.67
N MET A 380 8.78 -33.70 0.77
CA MET A 380 10.05 -33.27 0.17
C MET A 380 9.84 -32.74 -1.26
N GLY A 381 10.14 -31.45 -1.40
CA GLY A 381 10.49 -30.73 -2.63
C GLY A 381 9.91 -31.21 -3.96
N ALA A 382 8.71 -30.74 -4.30
CA ALA A 382 8.44 -30.39 -5.70
C ALA A 382 8.90 -28.94 -5.91
N GLN A 383 9.79 -28.70 -6.89
CA GLN A 383 10.20 -27.34 -7.25
C GLN A 383 8.96 -26.52 -7.66
N PRO A 384 8.77 -25.30 -7.11
CA PRO A 384 7.74 -24.41 -7.62
C PRO A 384 8.09 -23.95 -9.04
N PRO A 385 7.10 -23.66 -9.90
CA PRO A 385 7.36 -23.11 -11.22
C PRO A 385 7.91 -21.68 -11.09
N THR A 386 8.95 -21.39 -11.86
CA THR A 386 9.53 -20.06 -12.05
C THR A 386 8.50 -19.05 -12.55
N GLU A 387 8.41 -17.88 -11.92
CA GLU A 387 7.62 -16.75 -12.44
C GLU A 387 8.31 -16.16 -13.69
N GLY A 388 7.62 -16.26 -14.83
CA GLY A 388 8.04 -15.85 -16.18
C GLY A 388 7.26 -16.65 -17.24
N LYS A 389 6.91 -16.03 -18.39
CA LYS A 389 6.14 -16.72 -19.45
C LYS A 389 6.84 -18.02 -19.86
N THR A 390 6.13 -19.13 -19.78
CA THR A 390 6.66 -20.47 -20.06
C THR A 390 6.26 -20.89 -21.48
N MET A 391 7.24 -21.34 -22.27
CA MET A 391 7.00 -21.78 -23.64
C MET A 391 6.57 -23.26 -23.64
N TYR A 392 5.36 -23.55 -24.13
CA TYR A 392 4.80 -24.89 -24.17
C TYR A 392 4.17 -25.17 -25.55
N GLN A 393 4.62 -26.24 -26.21
CA GLN A 393 4.21 -26.63 -27.57
C GLN A 393 4.34 -25.49 -28.61
N GLY A 394 5.40 -24.68 -28.52
CA GLY A 394 5.68 -23.60 -29.48
C GLY A 394 4.86 -22.32 -29.25
N LYS A 395 4.13 -22.21 -28.14
CA LYS A 395 3.37 -21.01 -27.76
C LYS A 395 3.74 -20.59 -26.33
N GLU A 396 3.72 -19.28 -26.07
CA GLU A 396 3.98 -18.71 -24.75
C GLU A 396 2.72 -18.66 -23.90
N TYR A 397 2.85 -19.03 -22.63
CA TYR A 397 1.77 -18.95 -21.64
C TYR A 397 2.25 -18.28 -20.35
N ASP A 398 1.39 -17.49 -19.70
CA ASP A 398 1.72 -16.89 -18.39
C ASP A 398 1.97 -17.97 -17.32
N TYR A 399 1.27 -19.11 -17.44
CA TYR A 399 1.43 -20.27 -16.59
C TYR A 399 1.37 -21.57 -17.39
N VAL A 400 2.21 -22.54 -17.04
CA VAL A 400 2.08 -23.93 -17.51
C VAL A 400 2.10 -24.84 -16.29
N PHE A 401 0.93 -25.13 -15.76
CA PHE A 401 0.78 -25.94 -14.56
C PHE A 401 1.02 -27.42 -14.85
N SER A 402 1.46 -28.17 -13.84
CA SER A 402 1.50 -29.63 -13.90
C SER A 402 0.33 -30.14 -13.08
N VAL A 403 -0.58 -30.88 -13.70
CA VAL A 403 -1.83 -31.36 -13.09
C VAL A 403 -1.77 -32.88 -13.03
N ASP A 404 -1.71 -33.40 -11.80
CA ASP A 404 -1.75 -34.84 -11.51
C ASP A 404 -3.20 -35.26 -11.29
N ILE A 405 -3.69 -36.17 -12.15
CA ILE A 405 -5.13 -36.51 -12.19
C ILE A 405 -5.37 -38.00 -11.89
N LYS A 406 -4.34 -38.84 -12.05
CA LYS A 406 -4.39 -40.26 -11.74
C LYS A 406 -3.16 -40.65 -10.94
N ASP A 407 -3.38 -41.40 -9.87
CA ASP A 407 -2.31 -41.83 -8.98
C ASP A 407 -1.30 -42.72 -9.73
N GLY A 408 -0.03 -42.31 -9.73
CA GLY A 408 1.07 -42.97 -10.45
C GLY A 408 1.20 -42.69 -11.95
N ALA A 409 0.34 -41.85 -12.55
CA ALA A 409 0.50 -41.42 -13.95
C ALA A 409 1.36 -40.15 -14.05
N PRO A 410 2.07 -39.91 -15.16
CA PRO A 410 2.84 -38.67 -15.34
C PRO A 410 1.95 -37.42 -15.33
N PRO A 411 2.41 -36.31 -14.70
CA PRO A 411 1.66 -35.05 -14.66
C PRO A 411 1.32 -34.53 -16.05
N ILE A 412 0.07 -34.10 -16.23
CA ILE A 412 -0.41 -33.51 -17.48
C ILE A 412 -0.25 -31.99 -17.42
N LYS A 413 0.32 -31.39 -18.47
CA LYS A 413 0.58 -29.94 -18.49
C LYS A 413 -0.66 -29.14 -18.89
N LEU A 414 -1.03 -28.14 -18.08
CA LEU A 414 -2.13 -27.20 -18.30
C LEU A 414 -1.57 -25.79 -18.56
N PRO A 415 -1.55 -25.34 -19.83
CA PRO A 415 -1.16 -23.98 -20.18
C PRO A 415 -2.31 -22.99 -19.93
N PHE A 416 -2.02 -21.80 -19.40
CA PHE A 416 -3.01 -20.78 -19.05
C PHE A 416 -2.42 -19.36 -19.14
N ASN A 417 -3.15 -18.41 -19.73
CA ASN A 417 -2.82 -16.99 -19.69
C ASN A 417 -3.71 -16.23 -18.72
N LYS A 418 -3.19 -15.21 -18.01
CA LYS A 418 -3.97 -14.34 -17.10
C LYS A 418 -5.13 -13.63 -17.79
N THR A 419 -5.05 -13.46 -19.11
CA THR A 419 -6.10 -12.85 -19.93
C THR A 419 -7.22 -13.83 -20.32
N GLU A 420 -7.03 -15.13 -20.09
CA GLU A 420 -8.01 -16.18 -20.39
C GLU A 420 -8.93 -16.39 -19.18
N ASP A 421 -10.18 -16.77 -19.45
CA ASP A 421 -11.10 -17.16 -18.39
C ASP A 421 -10.69 -18.54 -17.81
N PRO A 422 -10.47 -18.65 -16.48
CA PRO A 422 -10.03 -19.91 -15.86
C PRO A 422 -10.96 -21.10 -16.09
N TRP A 423 -12.27 -20.87 -16.19
CA TRP A 423 -13.25 -21.93 -16.43
C TRP A 423 -13.21 -22.40 -17.89
N VAL A 424 -12.99 -21.48 -18.84
CA VAL A 424 -12.82 -21.81 -20.25
C VAL A 424 -11.52 -22.61 -20.46
N ALA A 425 -10.43 -22.21 -19.81
CA ALA A 425 -9.16 -22.93 -19.87
C ALA A 425 -9.24 -24.33 -19.23
N ALA A 426 -9.92 -24.46 -18.08
CA ALA A 426 -10.18 -25.75 -17.45
C ALA A 426 -11.04 -26.69 -18.32
N GLN A 427 -12.08 -26.16 -18.96
CA GLN A 427 -12.93 -26.93 -19.87
C GLN A 427 -12.15 -27.44 -21.09
N ALA A 428 -11.33 -26.58 -21.68
CA ALA A 428 -10.47 -26.94 -22.81
C ALA A 428 -9.44 -28.02 -22.42
N PHE A 429 -8.87 -27.92 -21.22
CA PHE A 429 -7.92 -28.90 -20.68
C PHE A 429 -8.58 -30.28 -20.46
N ILE A 430 -9.80 -30.31 -19.92
CA ILE A 430 -10.54 -31.55 -19.69
C ILE A 430 -10.88 -32.25 -21.00
N HIS A 431 -11.38 -31.50 -21.97
CA HIS A 431 -11.73 -32.04 -23.27
C HIS A 431 -10.50 -32.50 -24.06
N LYS A 432 -9.37 -31.80 -23.96
CA LYS A 432 -8.11 -32.16 -24.66
C LYS A 432 -7.48 -33.45 -24.14
N ASN A 433 -7.73 -33.81 -22.88
CA ASN A 433 -7.09 -34.95 -22.21
C ASN A 433 -8.08 -36.09 -21.91
N ASP A 434 -9.28 -36.07 -22.52
CA ASP A 434 -10.36 -37.06 -22.31
C ASP A 434 -10.67 -37.32 -20.82
N LEU A 435 -10.77 -36.24 -20.04
CA LEU A 435 -11.02 -36.31 -18.61
C LEU A 435 -12.53 -36.21 -18.29
N PRO A 436 -13.01 -36.85 -17.21
CA PRO A 436 -14.39 -36.69 -16.76
C PRO A 436 -14.76 -35.23 -16.45
N GLN A 437 -15.95 -34.82 -16.87
CA GLN A 437 -16.45 -33.44 -16.70
C GLN A 437 -16.54 -32.98 -15.22
N VAL A 438 -16.62 -33.94 -14.28
CA VAL A 438 -16.65 -33.68 -12.83
C VAL A 438 -15.39 -32.97 -12.31
N TYR A 439 -14.28 -33.00 -13.06
CA TYR A 439 -13.04 -32.31 -12.69
C TYR A 439 -13.04 -30.81 -13.04
N LEU A 440 -14.08 -30.28 -13.71
CA LEU A 440 -14.10 -28.89 -14.19
C LEU A 440 -13.88 -27.87 -13.07
N GLU A 441 -14.66 -27.98 -12.01
CA GLU A 441 -14.59 -27.04 -10.87
C GLU A 441 -13.25 -27.15 -10.15
N GLN A 442 -12.72 -28.37 -10.00
CA GLN A 442 -11.42 -28.60 -9.37
C GLN A 442 -10.28 -27.98 -10.20
N VAL A 443 -10.28 -28.17 -11.52
CA VAL A 443 -9.25 -27.63 -12.41
C VAL A 443 -9.37 -26.10 -12.54
N ALA A 444 -10.58 -25.55 -12.62
CA ALA A 444 -10.79 -24.09 -12.68
C ALA A 444 -10.34 -23.39 -11.39
N ASN A 445 -10.71 -23.92 -10.23
CA ASN A 445 -10.27 -23.38 -8.94
C ASN A 445 -8.76 -23.56 -8.72
N PHE A 446 -8.18 -24.64 -9.23
CA PHE A 446 -6.74 -24.84 -9.25
C PHE A 446 -6.04 -23.73 -10.08
N ILE A 447 -6.55 -23.39 -11.27
CA ILE A 447 -6.01 -22.28 -12.07
C ILE A 447 -6.13 -20.95 -11.31
N ILE A 448 -7.31 -20.63 -10.78
CA ILE A 448 -7.57 -19.36 -10.05
C ILE A 448 -6.61 -19.19 -8.88
N THR A 449 -6.44 -20.26 -8.09
CA THR A 449 -5.60 -20.26 -6.90
C THR A 449 -4.12 -20.09 -7.25
N ASN A 450 -3.63 -20.87 -8.22
CA ASN A 450 -2.20 -20.89 -8.56
C ASN A 450 -1.79 -19.70 -9.44
N ALA A 451 -2.69 -19.16 -10.26
CA ALA A 451 -2.44 -17.96 -11.04
C ALA A 451 -2.56 -16.66 -10.21
N LYS A 452 -2.82 -16.76 -8.90
CA LYS A 452 -3.06 -15.62 -7.98
C LYS A 452 -4.08 -14.63 -8.55
N LEU A 453 -5.10 -15.13 -9.24
CA LEU A 453 -6.16 -14.32 -9.83
C LEU A 453 -7.14 -13.92 -8.72
N ASN A 454 -6.77 -12.97 -7.86
CA ASN A 454 -7.69 -12.35 -6.91
C ASN A 454 -7.36 -10.87 -6.67
N ALA A 455 -8.43 -10.09 -6.55
CA ALA A 455 -8.48 -8.63 -6.46
C ALA A 455 -7.62 -8.04 -5.32
N LEU A 456 -7.01 -6.88 -5.60
CA LEU A 456 -6.13 -6.11 -4.72
C LEU A 456 -6.75 -5.83 -3.33
N PRO A 457 -5.94 -5.84 -2.25
CA PRO A 457 -6.36 -5.32 -0.94
C PRO A 457 -6.23 -3.79 -0.88
N THR A 458 -7.35 -3.10 -0.68
CA THR A 458 -7.39 -1.68 -0.27
C THR A 458 -7.05 -1.54 1.22
N PRO A 459 -6.31 -0.51 1.65
CA PRO A 459 -6.22 -0.16 3.06
C PRO A 459 -7.52 0.55 3.45
N SER A 460 -8.53 -0.19 3.88
CA SER A 460 -9.70 0.41 4.49
C SER A 460 -9.75 0.06 5.97
N ASN A 461 -9.99 1.07 6.80
CA ASN A 461 -10.42 0.89 8.18
C ASN A 461 -11.88 0.35 8.26
N GLY A 462 -12.42 -0.15 7.14
CA GLY A 462 -13.80 -0.58 6.98
C GLY A 462 -13.97 -2.09 7.04
N PHE A 463 -15.18 -2.53 7.36
CA PHE A 463 -15.55 -3.93 7.26
C PHE A 463 -16.00 -4.21 5.83
N ASP A 464 -15.03 -4.55 4.97
CA ASP A 464 -15.23 -4.51 3.52
C ASP A 464 -15.38 -5.87 2.85
N GLN A 465 -15.02 -6.93 3.57
CA GLN A 465 -15.09 -8.30 3.08
C GLN A 465 -16.43 -8.93 3.44
N ALA A 466 -17.00 -9.67 2.50
CA ALA A 466 -18.20 -10.48 2.67
C ALA A 466 -18.33 -11.51 1.55
N ASN A 467 -19.00 -12.62 1.85
CA ASN A 467 -19.47 -13.56 0.84
C ASN A 467 -20.89 -13.14 0.41
N LEU A 468 -21.01 -12.41 -0.71
CA LEU A 468 -22.29 -11.92 -1.21
C LEU A 468 -23.28 -13.05 -1.51
N LYS A 469 -22.79 -14.22 -1.96
CA LYS A 469 -23.63 -15.40 -2.20
C LYS A 469 -24.22 -15.94 -0.90
N ALA A 470 -23.42 -16.05 0.16
CA ALA A 470 -23.91 -16.49 1.46
C ALA A 470 -24.93 -15.51 2.05
N ILE A 471 -24.74 -14.20 1.84
CA ILE A 471 -25.72 -13.18 2.23
C ILE A 471 -27.00 -13.33 1.43
N TYR A 472 -26.90 -13.51 0.10
CA TYR A 472 -28.06 -13.76 -0.77
C TYR A 472 -28.84 -15.00 -0.32
N ASP A 473 -28.16 -16.14 -0.10
CA ASP A 473 -28.79 -17.38 0.31
C ASP A 473 -29.53 -17.20 1.65
N LYS A 474 -28.95 -16.43 2.58
CA LYS A 474 -29.58 -16.15 3.88
C LYS A 474 -30.75 -15.18 3.77
N LEU A 475 -30.63 -14.15 2.94
CA LEU A 475 -31.74 -13.25 2.64
C LEU A 475 -32.89 -14.00 2.00
N LYS A 476 -32.61 -14.90 1.06
CA LYS A 476 -33.61 -15.75 0.40
C LYS A 476 -34.32 -16.67 1.38
N GLU A 477 -33.56 -17.32 2.28
CA GLU A 477 -34.13 -18.14 3.35
C GLU A 477 -35.07 -17.33 4.26
N PHE A 478 -34.67 -16.12 4.64
CA PHE A 478 -35.41 -15.28 5.58
C PHE A 478 -36.55 -14.49 4.95
N ASN A 479 -36.47 -14.19 3.66
CA ASN A 479 -37.55 -13.60 2.89
C ASN A 479 -38.81 -14.50 2.93
N GLY A 480 -38.63 -15.82 2.97
CA GLY A 480 -39.73 -16.78 3.18
C GLY A 480 -40.29 -16.79 4.61
N LYS A 481 -39.56 -16.28 5.60
CA LYS A 481 -39.93 -16.25 7.03
C LYS A 481 -40.49 -14.90 7.50
N ALA A 482 -40.31 -13.82 6.73
CA ALA A 482 -40.68 -12.46 7.12
C ALA A 482 -42.21 -12.21 7.23
N GLY A 483 -43.06 -13.11 6.70
CA GLY A 483 -44.50 -13.20 6.99
C GLY A 483 -45.44 -12.28 6.20
N ASP A 484 -46.49 -12.88 5.65
CA ASP A 484 -47.74 -12.32 5.10
C ASP A 484 -47.66 -11.36 3.90
N GLY A 485 -47.21 -11.88 2.75
CA GLY A 485 -47.75 -11.58 1.40
C GLY A 485 -47.61 -10.16 0.81
N ASN A 486 -47.27 -9.14 1.61
CA ASN A 486 -47.16 -7.75 1.17
C ASN A 486 -45.75 -7.14 1.30
N ASN A 487 -44.80 -7.86 1.92
CA ASN A 487 -43.41 -7.41 2.12
C ASN A 487 -42.36 -8.45 1.65
N SER A 488 -42.76 -9.47 0.89
CA SER A 488 -41.82 -10.43 0.28
C SER A 488 -41.14 -9.80 -0.94
N PHE A 489 -39.82 -9.95 -1.03
CA PHE A 489 -39.03 -9.48 -2.16
C PHE A 489 -38.93 -10.58 -3.23
N THR A 490 -38.93 -10.22 -4.52
CA THR A 490 -38.63 -11.18 -5.59
C THR A 490 -37.16 -11.58 -5.57
N ASP A 491 -36.81 -12.72 -6.18
CA ASP A 491 -35.40 -13.14 -6.32
C ASP A 491 -34.56 -12.05 -7.01
N GLU A 492 -35.11 -11.37 -8.02
CA GLU A 492 -34.47 -10.24 -8.70
C GLU A 492 -34.25 -9.04 -7.75
N GLN A 493 -35.23 -8.71 -6.90
CA GLN A 493 -35.08 -7.64 -5.91
C GLN A 493 -34.00 -7.98 -4.87
N LEU A 494 -33.93 -9.24 -4.41
CA LEU A 494 -32.90 -9.70 -3.48
C LEU A 494 -31.51 -9.64 -4.12
N GLU A 495 -31.36 -10.09 -5.37
CA GLU A 495 -30.11 -9.98 -6.11
C GLU A 495 -29.66 -8.52 -6.27
N ASN A 496 -30.59 -7.62 -6.63
CA ASN A 496 -30.29 -6.20 -6.78
C ASN A 496 -29.87 -5.57 -5.45
N ILE A 497 -30.53 -5.93 -4.34
CA ILE A 497 -30.13 -5.46 -3.00
C ILE A 497 -28.72 -5.94 -2.66
N VAL A 498 -28.39 -7.21 -2.88
CA VAL A 498 -27.05 -7.75 -2.59
C VAL A 498 -25.97 -7.09 -3.46
N LYS A 499 -26.28 -6.79 -4.72
CA LYS A 499 -25.39 -6.04 -5.63
C LYS A 499 -25.06 -4.64 -5.14
N LEU A 500 -25.89 -4.02 -4.27
CA LEU A 500 -25.52 -2.75 -3.62
C LEU A 500 -24.22 -2.88 -2.83
N GLY A 501 -23.91 -4.08 -2.32
CA GLY A 501 -22.68 -4.37 -1.59
C GLY A 501 -21.41 -4.38 -2.45
N GLU A 502 -21.50 -4.35 -3.78
CA GLU A 502 -20.36 -4.29 -4.69
C GLU A 502 -19.82 -2.85 -4.84
N MET A 503 -18.51 -2.66 -4.70
CA MET A 503 -17.90 -1.31 -4.73
C MET A 503 -18.03 -0.62 -6.10
N ASN A 504 -17.96 -1.38 -7.20
CA ASN A 504 -17.92 -0.84 -8.57
C ASN A 504 -19.17 -1.19 -9.41
N GLY A 505 -20.26 -1.68 -8.79
CA GLY A 505 -21.46 -2.10 -9.49
C GLY A 505 -22.40 -0.93 -9.84
N SER A 506 -23.05 -0.95 -11.00
CA SER A 506 -24.20 -0.06 -11.25
C SER A 506 -25.41 -0.52 -10.43
N PHE A 507 -26.20 0.41 -9.90
CA PHE A 507 -27.45 0.08 -9.20
C PHE A 507 -28.56 1.05 -9.59
N ASN A 508 -29.81 0.58 -9.47
CA ASN A 508 -30.99 1.42 -9.62
C ASN A 508 -31.24 2.17 -8.29
N PRO A 509 -31.42 3.50 -8.28
CA PRO A 509 -31.81 4.25 -7.08
C PRO A 509 -33.01 3.67 -6.33
N ASP A 510 -33.98 3.07 -7.02
CA ASP A 510 -35.14 2.41 -6.42
C ASP A 510 -34.75 1.23 -5.50
N THR A 511 -33.60 0.60 -5.74
CA THR A 511 -33.08 -0.51 -4.92
C THR A 511 -32.75 -0.05 -3.50
N ILE A 512 -32.37 1.21 -3.29
CA ILE A 512 -32.15 1.76 -1.94
C ILE A 512 -33.47 1.83 -1.16
N SER A 513 -34.57 2.20 -1.82
CA SER A 513 -35.90 2.19 -1.21
C SER A 513 -36.33 0.77 -0.80
N LEU A 514 -35.96 -0.25 -1.58
CA LEU A 514 -36.16 -1.65 -1.22
C LEU A 514 -35.31 -2.07 -0.01
N LEU A 515 -34.03 -1.66 0.03
CA LEU A 515 -33.16 -1.91 1.18
C LEU A 515 -33.72 -1.24 2.46
N LYS A 516 -34.22 0.00 2.38
CA LYS A 516 -34.86 0.70 3.50
C LYS A 516 -36.07 -0.07 4.05
N LYS A 517 -36.91 -0.64 3.18
CA LYS A 517 -38.02 -1.52 3.57
C LYS A 517 -37.53 -2.83 4.21
N MET A 518 -36.46 -3.42 3.67
CA MET A 518 -35.90 -4.67 4.21
C MET A 518 -35.29 -4.47 5.61
N LEU A 519 -34.82 -3.25 5.93
CA LEU A 519 -34.33 -2.88 7.27
C LEU A 519 -35.43 -2.84 8.34
N GLU A 520 -36.71 -2.91 7.94
CA GLU A 520 -37.86 -3.02 8.83
C GLU A 520 -38.20 -4.48 9.19
N TRP A 521 -37.42 -5.46 8.70
CA TRP A 521 -37.59 -6.86 9.05
C TRP A 521 -37.48 -7.12 10.56
N PRO A 522 -38.16 -8.16 11.08
CA PRO A 522 -38.03 -8.59 12.47
C PRO A 522 -36.57 -8.78 12.88
N LYS A 523 -36.23 -8.40 14.12
CA LYS A 523 -34.84 -8.39 14.61
C LYS A 523 -34.20 -9.76 14.53
N GLU A 524 -34.97 -10.83 14.62
CA GLU A 524 -34.52 -12.22 14.58
C GLU A 524 -33.90 -12.61 13.23
N ILE A 525 -34.28 -11.90 12.16
CA ILE A 525 -33.87 -12.17 10.79
C ILE A 525 -33.20 -10.97 10.11
N LEU A 526 -32.84 -9.94 10.88
CA LEU A 526 -32.33 -8.67 10.37
C LEU A 526 -30.84 -8.71 10.00
N PHE A 527 -30.04 -9.59 10.63
CA PHE A 527 -28.58 -9.59 10.45
C PHE A 527 -28.11 -9.64 8.98
N PRO A 528 -28.64 -10.47 8.05
CA PRO A 528 -28.16 -10.43 6.67
C PRO A 528 -28.50 -9.11 5.97
N VAL A 529 -29.56 -8.41 6.37
CA VAL A 529 -29.91 -7.08 5.86
C VAL A 529 -28.83 -6.07 6.28
N LEU A 530 -28.48 -6.05 7.56
CA LEU A 530 -27.41 -5.18 8.08
C LEU A 530 -26.05 -5.50 7.44
N ASP A 531 -25.82 -6.77 7.11
CA ASP A 531 -24.60 -7.23 6.44
C ASP A 531 -24.47 -6.67 5.02
N VAL A 532 -25.57 -6.61 4.25
CA VAL A 532 -25.60 -5.86 2.97
C VAL A 532 -25.47 -4.37 3.22
N THR A 533 -26.19 -3.80 4.19
CA THR A 533 -26.18 -2.36 4.43
C THR A 533 -24.79 -1.84 4.72
N ARG A 534 -24.00 -2.52 5.57
CA ARG A 534 -22.62 -2.08 5.86
C ARG A 534 -21.74 -2.06 4.61
N LEU A 535 -21.99 -2.94 3.65
CA LEU A 535 -21.22 -3.00 2.40
C LEU A 535 -21.69 -1.92 1.43
N ALA A 536 -23.00 -1.67 1.38
CA ALA A 536 -23.60 -0.72 0.46
C ALA A 536 -23.21 0.74 0.77
N ILE A 537 -23.23 1.14 2.04
CA ILE A 537 -22.93 2.52 2.47
C ILE A 537 -21.45 2.91 2.36
N ARG A 538 -20.58 2.01 1.88
CA ARG A 538 -19.19 2.35 1.50
C ARG A 538 -19.15 3.24 0.27
N ARG A 539 -20.21 3.20 -0.54
CA ARG A 539 -20.39 4.06 -1.71
C ARG A 539 -21.09 5.33 -1.27
N LYS A 540 -20.49 6.48 -1.60
CA LYS A 540 -20.97 7.79 -1.15
C LYS A 540 -22.41 8.04 -1.54
N GLU A 541 -22.79 7.67 -2.76
CA GLU A 541 -24.15 7.87 -3.29
C GLU A 541 -25.22 7.10 -2.51
N ILE A 542 -24.87 5.91 -1.99
CA ILE A 542 -25.77 5.10 -1.16
C ILE A 542 -25.78 5.63 0.27
N ASN A 543 -24.61 5.98 0.80
CA ASN A 543 -24.47 6.54 2.14
C ASN A 543 -25.33 7.79 2.31
N SER A 544 -25.19 8.78 1.41
CA SER A 544 -25.96 10.03 1.49
C SER A 544 -27.48 9.82 1.36
N GLN A 545 -27.93 8.73 0.73
CA GLN A 545 -29.35 8.38 0.63
C GLN A 545 -29.87 7.58 1.83
N ILE A 546 -29.06 6.74 2.46
CA ILE A 546 -29.43 6.02 3.69
C ILE A 546 -29.39 6.97 4.90
N PHE A 547 -28.43 7.87 4.94
CA PHE A 547 -28.22 8.85 6.01
C PHE A 547 -28.75 10.24 5.63
N ASP A 548 -29.80 10.30 4.81
CA ASP A 548 -30.49 11.55 4.47
C ASP A 548 -31.15 12.20 5.70
N THR A 549 -31.57 13.46 5.58
CA THR A 549 -32.14 14.23 6.70
C THR A 549 -33.50 13.75 7.20
N THR A 550 -34.19 12.89 6.45
CA THR A 550 -35.58 12.47 6.70
C THR A 550 -35.63 11.07 7.34
N TYR A 551 -34.96 10.10 6.73
CA TYR A 551 -34.87 8.71 7.18
C TYR A 551 -33.68 8.49 8.12
N GLY A 552 -32.53 9.13 7.84
CA GLY A 552 -31.26 8.89 8.52
C GLY A 552 -31.32 8.99 10.05
N PRO A 553 -31.88 10.06 10.66
CA PRO A 553 -31.95 10.18 12.12
C PRO A 553 -32.71 9.03 12.79
N ASN A 554 -33.82 8.59 12.20
CA ASN A 554 -34.60 7.45 12.70
C ASN A 554 -33.85 6.14 12.50
N PHE A 555 -33.13 5.99 11.39
CA PHE A 555 -32.30 4.82 11.14
C PHE A 555 -31.14 4.71 12.14
N VAL A 556 -30.44 5.81 12.44
CA VAL A 556 -29.38 5.81 13.47
C VAL A 556 -29.97 5.46 14.83
N LYS A 557 -31.10 6.06 15.22
CA LYS A 557 -31.81 5.69 16.46
C LYS A 557 -32.18 4.20 16.50
N TYR A 558 -32.60 3.64 15.37
CA TYR A 558 -32.90 2.21 15.25
C TYR A 558 -31.64 1.35 15.42
N LEU A 559 -30.52 1.70 14.77
CA LEU A 559 -29.23 1.02 14.96
C LEU A 559 -28.79 1.02 16.43
N LEU A 560 -28.94 2.15 17.13
CA LEU A 560 -28.64 2.23 18.56
C LEU A 560 -29.56 1.34 19.40
N SER A 561 -30.83 1.19 19.02
CA SER A 561 -31.75 0.27 19.70
C SER A 561 -31.35 -1.20 19.54
N LEU A 562 -30.55 -1.54 18.52
CA LEU A 562 -29.98 -2.87 18.32
C LEU A 562 -28.80 -3.14 19.25
N LEU A 563 -28.17 -2.10 19.80
CA LEU A 563 -27.06 -2.18 20.77
C LEU A 563 -27.52 -2.41 22.22
N ASN A 564 -28.75 -2.88 22.42
CA ASN A 564 -29.21 -3.36 23.72
C ASN A 564 -28.62 -4.76 24.04
N PRO A 565 -28.12 -5.02 25.26
CA PRO A 565 -27.58 -6.33 25.67
C PRO A 565 -28.49 -7.54 25.40
N ASP A 566 -29.81 -7.35 25.42
CA ASP A 566 -30.79 -8.42 25.21
C ASP A 566 -31.03 -8.77 23.72
N ASN A 567 -30.49 -7.99 22.78
CA ASN A 567 -30.58 -8.30 21.35
C ASN A 567 -29.55 -9.35 20.91
N LEU A 568 -29.79 -9.91 19.71
CA LEU A 568 -28.85 -10.83 19.06
C LEU A 568 -27.46 -10.21 18.88
N ALA A 569 -26.43 -10.94 19.31
CA ALA A 569 -25.02 -10.53 19.15
C ALA A 569 -24.62 -10.24 17.69
N ALA A 570 -25.22 -10.94 16.73
CA ALA A 570 -25.02 -10.69 15.30
C ALA A 570 -25.52 -9.29 14.89
N ASN A 571 -26.68 -8.87 15.38
CA ASN A 571 -27.24 -7.54 15.11
C ASN A 571 -26.43 -6.45 15.80
N GLN A 572 -26.01 -6.65 17.06
CA GLN A 572 -25.15 -5.70 17.77
C GLN A 572 -23.86 -5.46 16.99
N MET A 573 -23.18 -6.55 16.58
CA MET A 573 -21.95 -6.48 15.80
C MET A 573 -22.16 -5.78 14.46
N LEU A 574 -23.16 -6.18 13.68
CA LEU A 574 -23.39 -5.59 12.35
C LEU A 574 -23.90 -4.16 12.41
N ALA A 575 -24.71 -3.79 13.41
CA ALA A 575 -25.10 -2.40 13.63
C ALA A 575 -23.87 -1.52 13.90
N MET A 576 -22.93 -1.98 14.73
CA MET A 576 -21.65 -1.28 14.91
C MET A 576 -20.86 -1.18 13.60
N ARG A 577 -20.82 -2.24 12.77
CA ARG A 577 -20.16 -2.20 11.46
C ARG A 577 -20.80 -1.23 10.47
N VAL A 578 -22.14 -1.11 10.48
CA VAL A 578 -22.87 -0.10 9.72
C VAL A 578 -22.46 1.30 10.19
N LEU A 579 -22.43 1.54 11.50
CA LEU A 579 -22.00 2.84 12.05
C LEU A 579 -20.52 3.16 11.74
N VAL A 580 -19.63 2.15 11.72
CA VAL A 580 -18.22 2.32 11.30
C VAL A 580 -18.14 2.77 9.85
N ASN A 581 -18.82 2.05 8.95
CA ASN A 581 -18.77 2.37 7.52
C ASN A 581 -19.58 3.63 7.18
N ALA A 582 -20.44 4.14 8.08
CA ALA A 582 -21.15 5.40 7.89
C ALA A 582 -20.20 6.60 7.75
N PHE A 583 -19.01 6.55 8.37
CA PHE A 583 -17.94 7.55 8.23
C PHE A 583 -17.31 7.62 6.82
N SER A 584 -17.72 6.77 5.88
CA SER A 584 -17.25 6.80 4.49
C SER A 584 -17.74 8.03 3.71
N ASP A 585 -18.75 8.73 4.23
CA ASP A 585 -19.32 9.96 3.66
C ASP A 585 -19.79 10.92 4.76
N LEU A 586 -19.85 12.22 4.44
CA LEU A 586 -20.18 13.29 5.39
C LEU A 586 -21.57 13.14 6.00
N ALA A 587 -22.56 12.68 5.23
CA ALA A 587 -23.94 12.54 5.73
C ALA A 587 -24.03 11.52 6.88
N GLY A 588 -23.43 10.34 6.70
CA GLY A 588 -23.34 9.31 7.72
C GLY A 588 -22.53 9.76 8.93
N GLU A 589 -21.36 10.35 8.70
CA GLU A 589 -20.50 10.88 9.77
C GLU A 589 -21.25 11.86 10.67
N MET A 590 -21.92 12.87 10.10
CA MET A 590 -22.65 13.89 10.86
C MET A 590 -23.75 13.29 11.76
N LEU A 591 -24.51 12.32 11.26
CA LEU A 591 -25.57 11.68 12.04
C LEU A 591 -25.03 10.78 13.16
N VAL A 592 -23.91 10.09 12.93
CA VAL A 592 -23.26 9.30 13.99
C VAL A 592 -22.69 10.22 15.08
N LEU A 593 -22.05 11.33 14.70
CA LEU A 593 -21.54 12.34 15.65
C LEU A 593 -22.66 13.02 16.45
N ALA A 594 -23.81 13.26 15.82
CA ALA A 594 -25.00 13.78 16.50
C ALA A 594 -25.55 12.81 17.55
N ALA A 595 -25.41 11.50 17.34
CA ALA A 595 -25.88 10.45 18.25
C ALA A 595 -24.80 9.94 19.24
N ARG A 596 -23.62 10.58 19.28
CA ARG A 596 -22.43 10.05 19.98
C ARG A 596 -22.63 9.74 21.47
N GLU A 597 -23.37 10.57 22.20
CA GLU A 597 -23.60 10.38 23.65
C GLU A 597 -24.39 9.09 23.90
N THR A 598 -25.48 8.89 23.15
CA THR A 598 -26.29 7.66 23.24
C THR A 598 -25.50 6.44 22.78
N LEU A 599 -24.70 6.59 21.71
CA LEU A 599 -23.83 5.52 21.22
C LEU A 599 -22.79 5.10 22.26
N ILE A 600 -22.12 6.06 22.89
CA ILE A 600 -21.14 5.80 23.96
C ILE A 600 -21.80 5.05 25.12
N HIS A 601 -22.96 5.51 25.57
CA HIS A 601 -23.73 4.83 26.61
C HIS A 601 -24.08 3.39 26.22
N CYS A 602 -24.57 3.16 25.00
CA CYS A 602 -24.87 1.82 24.49
C CYS A 602 -23.64 0.90 24.52
N ILE A 603 -22.46 1.36 24.07
CA ILE A 603 -21.23 0.56 24.07
C ILE A 603 -20.81 0.18 25.49
N ILE A 604 -20.92 1.10 26.45
CA ILE A 604 -20.60 0.82 27.87
C ILE A 604 -21.53 -0.25 28.44
N CYS A 605 -22.82 -0.22 28.09
CA CYS A 605 -23.81 -1.21 28.55
C CYS A 605 -23.59 -2.62 27.98
N LEU A 606 -22.85 -2.79 26.88
CA LEU A 606 -22.59 -4.11 26.30
C LEU A 606 -21.57 -4.88 27.17
N THR A 607 -22.09 -5.72 28.07
CA THR A 607 -21.28 -6.49 29.01
C THR A 607 -20.62 -7.73 28.38
N HIS A 608 -21.08 -8.21 27.24
CA HIS A 608 -20.47 -9.36 26.57
C HIS A 608 -20.27 -9.06 25.09
N LEU A 609 -19.01 -9.05 24.66
CA LEU A 609 -18.62 -8.86 23.27
C LEU A 609 -17.79 -10.06 22.81
N ASN A 610 -18.29 -10.78 21.81
CA ASN A 610 -17.46 -11.75 21.09
C ASN A 610 -16.35 -11.03 20.30
N ASN A 611 -15.34 -11.74 19.81
CA ASN A 611 -14.19 -11.13 19.13
C ASN A 611 -14.59 -10.20 17.97
N ASN A 612 -15.60 -10.59 17.17
CA ASN A 612 -16.08 -9.75 16.06
C ASN A 612 -16.74 -8.44 16.52
N ALA A 613 -17.50 -8.50 17.61
CA ALA A 613 -18.14 -7.34 18.23
C ALA A 613 -17.11 -6.43 18.92
N GLN A 614 -16.06 -7.01 19.52
CA GLN A 614 -14.93 -6.27 20.08
C GLN A 614 -14.22 -5.43 19.00
N ILE A 615 -13.90 -6.05 17.84
CA ILE A 615 -13.26 -5.34 16.72
C ILE A 615 -14.18 -4.23 16.19
N ALA A 616 -15.49 -4.48 16.06
CA ALA A 616 -16.46 -3.48 15.62
C ALA A 616 -16.57 -2.29 16.58
N ALA A 617 -16.66 -2.54 17.89
CA ALA A 617 -16.71 -1.50 18.91
C ALA A 617 -15.43 -0.65 18.91
N ALA A 618 -14.25 -1.29 18.87
CA ALA A 618 -12.97 -0.60 18.86
C ALA A 618 -12.77 0.26 17.59
N SER A 619 -13.17 -0.25 16.41
CA SER A 619 -13.15 0.52 15.16
C SER A 619 -14.09 1.73 15.21
N LEU A 620 -15.27 1.61 15.82
CA LEU A 620 -16.22 2.72 15.94
C LEU A 620 -15.71 3.82 16.86
N LEU A 621 -15.13 3.44 18.00
CA LEU A 621 -14.50 4.39 18.91
C LEU A 621 -13.25 5.04 18.30
N LEU A 622 -12.50 4.33 17.45
CA LEU A 622 -11.38 4.90 16.69
C LEU A 622 -11.86 5.99 15.72
N ASN A 623 -12.91 5.73 14.93
CA ASN A 623 -13.47 6.73 14.02
C ASN A 623 -13.99 7.97 14.79
N LEU A 624 -14.69 7.76 15.91
CA LEU A 624 -15.12 8.85 16.79
C LEU A 624 -13.92 9.64 17.35
N SER A 625 -12.83 8.96 17.72
CA SER A 625 -11.62 9.59 18.25
C SER A 625 -10.95 10.45 17.21
N VAL A 626 -10.86 10.01 15.96
CA VAL A 626 -10.30 10.80 14.86
C VAL A 626 -11.17 12.03 14.57
N ALA A 627 -12.50 11.85 14.52
CA ALA A 627 -13.44 12.95 14.23
C ALA A 627 -13.50 14.01 15.35
N LEU A 628 -13.33 13.59 16.61
CA LEU A 628 -13.46 14.46 17.78
C LEU A 628 -12.12 14.85 18.41
N ALA A 629 -10.99 14.44 17.85
CA ALA A 629 -9.68 14.54 18.49
C ALA A 629 -9.36 15.96 18.98
N GLN A 630 -9.72 16.97 18.20
CA GLN A 630 -9.45 18.39 18.48
C GLN A 630 -10.60 19.11 19.21
N GLN A 631 -11.69 18.41 19.53
CA GLN A 631 -12.83 18.99 20.23
C GLN A 631 -12.58 19.03 21.76
N PRO A 632 -13.10 20.05 22.47
CA PRO A 632 -12.91 20.16 23.92
C PRO A 632 -13.76 19.16 24.72
N ASP A 633 -14.84 18.64 24.14
CA ASP A 633 -15.80 17.76 24.83
C ASP A 633 -15.61 16.29 24.41
N ILE A 634 -14.58 15.65 24.98
CA ILE A 634 -14.23 14.24 24.71
C ILE A 634 -14.13 13.38 25.96
N ALA A 635 -14.62 13.89 27.11
CA ALA A 635 -14.46 13.24 28.40
C ALA A 635 -15.16 11.87 28.45
N GLU A 636 -16.42 11.80 27.98
CA GLU A 636 -17.21 10.58 27.93
C GLU A 636 -16.65 9.55 26.94
N LEU A 637 -16.16 10.02 25.79
CA LEU A 637 -15.50 9.16 24.80
C LEU A 637 -14.24 8.53 25.38
N THR A 638 -13.43 9.33 26.09
CA THR A 638 -12.23 8.84 26.78
C THR A 638 -12.59 7.79 27.83
N ASP A 639 -13.62 8.02 28.64
CA ASP A 639 -14.08 7.03 29.64
C ASP A 639 -14.53 5.73 29.00
N CYS A 640 -15.26 5.82 27.89
CA CYS A 640 -15.71 4.66 27.14
C CYS A 640 -14.53 3.84 26.59
N ILE A 641 -13.53 4.51 26.00
CA ILE A 641 -12.33 3.84 25.47
C ILE A 641 -11.53 3.17 26.58
N VAL A 642 -11.30 3.87 27.69
CA VAL A 642 -10.58 3.33 28.85
C VAL A 642 -11.33 2.13 29.45
N HIS A 643 -12.66 2.23 29.59
CA HIS A 643 -13.50 1.12 30.03
C HIS A 643 -13.41 -0.08 29.08
N LEU A 644 -13.55 0.15 27.77
CA LEU A 644 -13.50 -0.91 26.77
C LEU A 644 -12.13 -1.60 26.75
N LEU A 645 -11.03 -0.84 26.71
CA LEU A 645 -9.65 -1.37 26.67
C LEU A 645 -9.33 -2.30 27.84
N SER A 646 -9.90 -2.05 29.02
CA SER A 646 -9.71 -2.94 30.18
C SER A 646 -10.33 -4.33 30.00
N ARG A 647 -11.21 -4.51 29.01
CA ARG A 647 -12.02 -5.71 28.79
C ARG A 647 -11.76 -6.41 27.45
N LEU A 648 -11.05 -5.77 26.53
CA LEU A 648 -10.72 -6.33 25.22
C LEU A 648 -9.72 -7.48 25.35
N THR A 649 -10.10 -8.63 24.80
CA THR A 649 -9.28 -9.85 24.75
C THR A 649 -8.74 -10.12 23.34
N ASP A 650 -9.42 -9.62 22.32
CA ASP A 650 -8.94 -9.71 20.94
C ASP A 650 -7.82 -8.70 20.67
N ASN A 651 -6.69 -9.17 20.14
CA ASN A 651 -5.50 -8.35 19.92
C ASN A 651 -5.72 -7.24 18.88
N GLU A 652 -6.52 -7.49 17.85
CA GLU A 652 -6.81 -6.48 16.82
C GLU A 652 -7.75 -5.41 17.37
N ALA A 653 -8.78 -5.81 18.11
CA ALA A 653 -9.67 -4.88 18.81
C ALA A 653 -8.87 -4.03 19.82
N TYR A 654 -8.01 -4.66 20.61
CA TYR A 654 -7.19 -3.98 21.60
C TYR A 654 -6.26 -2.95 20.94
N PHE A 655 -5.56 -3.33 19.88
CA PHE A 655 -4.72 -2.43 19.09
C PHE A 655 -5.52 -1.21 18.57
N ARG A 656 -6.70 -1.41 17.98
CA ARG A 656 -7.55 -0.31 17.50
C ARG A 656 -8.00 0.62 18.62
N GLY A 657 -8.33 0.05 19.79
CA GLY A 657 -8.65 0.83 20.99
C GLY A 657 -7.46 1.65 21.49
N LEU A 658 -6.24 1.11 21.42
CA LEU A 658 -5.02 1.84 21.78
C LEU A 658 -4.77 2.99 20.81
N VAL A 659 -4.93 2.79 19.51
CA VAL A 659 -4.83 3.86 18.51
C VAL A 659 -5.89 4.94 18.75
N ALA A 660 -7.12 4.56 19.14
CA ALA A 660 -8.18 5.50 19.50
C ALA A 660 -7.76 6.37 20.70
N LEU A 661 -7.29 5.74 21.78
CA LEU A 661 -6.81 6.42 22.99
C LEU A 661 -5.59 7.32 22.70
N GLY A 662 -4.63 6.81 21.95
CA GLY A 662 -3.42 7.54 21.54
C GLY A 662 -3.75 8.76 20.67
N THR A 663 -4.70 8.64 19.74
CA THR A 663 -5.20 9.75 18.92
C THR A 663 -5.74 10.88 19.80
N LEU A 664 -6.62 10.57 20.75
CA LEU A 664 -7.15 11.58 21.67
C LEU A 664 -6.05 12.22 22.52
N LEU A 665 -5.11 11.42 23.03
CA LEU A 665 -4.00 11.91 23.85
C LEU A 665 -3.02 12.80 23.07
N ALA A 666 -2.78 12.48 21.80
CA ALA A 666 -1.86 13.23 20.93
C ALA A 666 -2.45 14.57 20.47
N GLU A 667 -3.72 14.58 20.06
CA GLU A 667 -4.34 15.70 19.34
C GLU A 667 -5.25 16.58 20.22
N SER A 668 -5.73 16.09 21.37
CA SER A 668 -6.70 16.85 22.17
C SER A 668 -6.10 18.09 22.83
N PRO A 669 -6.86 19.21 22.88
CA PRO A 669 -6.49 20.35 23.72
C PRO A 669 -6.56 20.02 25.23
N GLN A 670 -7.27 18.96 25.64
CA GLN A 670 -7.45 18.57 27.04
C GLN A 670 -6.63 17.33 27.42
N LYS A 671 -5.30 17.38 27.23
CA LYS A 671 -4.41 16.22 27.49
C LYS A 671 -4.39 15.78 28.96
N LEU A 672 -4.32 16.73 29.89
CA LEU A 672 -4.13 16.44 31.32
C LEU A 672 -5.29 15.60 31.93
N PRO A 673 -6.58 15.90 31.66
CA PRO A 673 -7.68 15.03 32.05
C PRO A 673 -7.57 13.60 31.50
N ILE A 674 -7.17 13.44 30.23
CA ILE A 674 -7.00 12.11 29.59
C ILE A 674 -5.89 11.33 30.28
N GLN A 675 -4.72 11.96 30.48
CA GLN A 675 -3.59 11.37 31.20
C GLN A 675 -4.00 10.91 32.60
N THR A 676 -4.71 11.77 33.34
CA THR A 676 -5.20 11.46 34.69
C THR A 676 -6.12 10.24 34.69
N LYS A 677 -7.05 10.15 33.73
CA LYS A 677 -7.94 8.99 33.58
C LYS A 677 -7.18 7.70 33.31
N ILE A 678 -6.21 7.72 32.39
CA ILE A 678 -5.39 6.55 32.05
C ILE A 678 -4.57 6.09 33.28
N VAL A 679 -3.91 7.01 33.97
CA VAL A 679 -3.07 6.69 35.14
C VAL A 679 -3.92 6.19 36.32
N SER A 680 -5.13 6.75 36.51
CA SER A 680 -6.05 6.33 37.58
C SER A 680 -6.64 4.93 37.36
N ASN A 681 -6.72 4.45 36.11
CA ASN A 681 -7.15 3.09 35.79
C ASN A 681 -5.96 2.12 35.90
N THR A 682 -5.74 1.57 37.09
CA THR A 682 -4.59 0.70 37.38
C THR A 682 -4.53 -0.54 36.48
N GLN A 683 -5.67 -1.10 36.08
CA GLN A 683 -5.72 -2.27 35.21
C GLN A 683 -5.18 -1.96 33.82
N LEU A 684 -5.67 -0.89 33.19
CA LEU A 684 -5.20 -0.45 31.87
C LEU A 684 -3.74 0.01 31.93
N HIS A 685 -3.39 0.82 32.94
CA HIS A 685 -2.05 1.36 33.07
C HIS A 685 -0.98 0.25 33.26
N ASN A 686 -1.30 -0.80 34.05
CA ASN A 686 -0.40 -1.94 34.20
C ASN A 686 -0.30 -2.77 32.92
N ARG A 687 -1.41 -2.97 32.20
CA ARG A 687 -1.41 -3.67 30.91
C ARG A 687 -0.54 -2.94 29.88
N LEU A 688 -0.68 -1.61 29.76
CA LEU A 688 0.18 -0.79 28.90
C LEU A 688 1.67 -0.96 29.23
N LYS A 689 2.03 -0.93 30.51
CA LYS A 689 3.42 -1.17 30.96
C LYS A 689 3.92 -2.57 30.64
N GLN A 690 3.07 -3.58 30.76
CA GLN A 690 3.41 -4.95 30.38
C GLN A 690 3.66 -5.03 28.87
N ASP A 691 2.76 -4.47 28.07
CA ASP A 691 2.84 -4.50 26.61
C ASP A 691 4.09 -3.78 26.08
N CYS A 692 4.54 -2.70 26.73
CA CYS A 692 5.77 -1.99 26.38
C CYS A 692 7.02 -2.87 26.42
N ASN A 693 7.04 -3.87 27.31
CA ASN A 693 8.19 -4.75 27.55
C ASN A 693 8.09 -6.08 26.79
N THR A 694 7.00 -6.31 26.05
CA THR A 694 6.78 -7.54 25.31
C THR A 694 7.69 -7.61 24.08
N THR A 695 8.75 -8.43 24.16
CA THR A 695 9.61 -8.75 23.01
C THR A 695 9.07 -10.01 22.33
N THR A 696 8.58 -9.88 21.10
CA THR A 696 7.93 -10.98 20.38
C THR A 696 8.11 -10.86 18.87
N SER A 697 8.18 -12.00 18.19
CA SER A 697 8.16 -12.09 16.72
C SER A 697 6.74 -12.05 16.15
N ASP A 698 5.71 -12.14 16.99
CA ASP A 698 4.30 -12.00 16.60
C ASP A 698 4.02 -10.55 16.19
N ALA A 699 3.67 -10.33 14.92
CA ALA A 699 3.43 -9.00 14.37
C ALA A 699 2.24 -8.26 15.03
N ASN A 700 1.20 -8.98 15.49
CA ASN A 700 0.05 -8.40 16.15
C ASN A 700 0.39 -7.94 17.57
N LEU A 701 1.23 -8.68 18.28
CA LEU A 701 1.70 -8.25 19.59
C LEU A 701 2.78 -7.15 19.47
N LYS A 702 3.58 -7.16 18.40
CA LYS A 702 4.58 -6.11 18.13
C LYS A 702 3.94 -4.75 17.90
N LYS A 703 2.86 -4.65 17.11
CA LYS A 703 2.14 -3.38 16.91
C LYS A 703 1.46 -2.87 18.19
N ILE A 704 0.95 -3.78 19.04
CA ILE A 704 0.45 -3.43 20.38
C ILE A 704 1.58 -2.86 21.23
N SER A 705 2.74 -3.52 21.26
CA SER A 705 3.90 -3.06 22.02
C SER A 705 4.35 -1.66 21.62
N ILE A 706 4.49 -1.40 20.31
CA ILE A 706 4.86 -0.09 19.76
C ILE A 706 3.82 0.98 20.13
N CYS A 707 2.53 0.67 19.97
CA CYS A 707 1.46 1.61 20.27
C CYS A 707 1.40 1.93 21.78
N SER A 708 1.54 0.91 22.63
CA SER A 708 1.62 1.08 24.09
C SER A 708 2.82 1.91 24.52
N GLN A 709 4.00 1.73 23.89
CA GLN A 709 5.19 2.56 24.15
C GLN A 709 4.93 4.04 23.86
N GLU A 710 4.26 4.34 22.75
CA GLU A 710 3.95 5.72 22.38
C GLU A 710 2.90 6.34 23.33
N ILE A 711 1.88 5.58 23.75
CA ILE A 711 0.91 6.04 24.75
C ILE A 711 1.61 6.34 26.07
N ILE A 712 2.49 5.44 26.56
CA ILE A 712 3.27 5.67 27.78
C ILE A 712 4.19 6.88 27.65
N ARG A 713 4.76 7.16 26.47
CA ARG A 713 5.57 8.36 26.20
C ARG A 713 4.77 9.66 26.31
N LEU A 714 3.47 9.59 26.03
CA LEU A 714 2.54 10.73 26.08
C LEU A 714 1.88 10.90 27.47
N LEU A 715 2.00 9.93 28.38
CA LEU A 715 1.60 10.05 29.79
C LEU A 715 2.70 10.73 30.60
#